data_AF-A0A239I2F4-F1
#
_entry.id   AF-A0A239I2F4-F1
#
_cell.length_a   1.000
_cell.length_b   1.000
_cell.length_c   1.000
_cell.angle_alpha   90.00
_cell.angle_beta   90.00
_cell.angle_gamma   90.00
#
_symmetry.space_group_name_H-M   'P 1'
#
loop_
_entity.id
_entity.type
_entity.pdbx_description
1 polymer ?
#
loop_
_entity_poly.entity_id
_entity_poly.type
_entity_poly.pdbx_seq_one_letter_code
_entity_poly.pdbx_strand_id
1 'polypeptide(L)'
;MAIPFLVAAGLMVMATAKVISWVANSMTEEEERKQREERRKTADIRSRARAAKERQDESLRQEYKAMALEHAQLLRQVIQDNREAVAGVPQVLLELEAMIGMEVRDKTSSPYRKSALRREYARIEDAIVRMKEYEKYLSYAVSEIDGLLARSQYEALLEVETTEPLLPLEWLYPGKLVLLAMNEIGKPLPRFGHRVSFGKDSVAQKALALPYKDEIPVLINRRWDNGSFSGCVARGLLYYNHIMTGEAVSLIVDHPIKQGVVGTLFDGVIKARLPSSQLKHPGVRLLVGQKVLVHLTHYDLCLQQNPFEEKPTHIEVSEFDYHTRSVQSYQQLYVAVDEVLLSEISDQKFFDSDEPWTLLDFSSSTGTISLAKSSVRIECKPSANYEILEVIKATQTGALQIGIDTPFRFTLIERNLAARGQVGWRDGVDEFLSFCAQTALDMKDSPERLAQSRFYQRWEQVIAYQRSREEVSSVNFQASALVQLEDESLRLSRDRLSYAELDGFDQTVEKLKEVLDPRNKLNQDFCVRLYKWDEARCEFILATDRRRFPLYSCSKDSISIDGAFSLPEDETMMLRLVVTVTSTALKRQAQALEDFFNDQLVNPALKNILLSPEQYLAEQDSRERELAWSGPLDESQRRVVQLALKERNIALIQGPPGAGKTTAIVEMLYQLYRQRQDLRILVVSQQNSAVDNALSKFLKQHADSFDSPIRMIRIGNPEKMSAEIRPSGFDAQFSDYITELEERAIAGAVSLPEDEAALCHMWLSLIKQAAQSKADQDEFFITLLADRNLLGATCVGLASNKGGIDQLQFDVAIIDEAGRATIPEILIPILRSRKIILVGDHYQLPPSIAPLLREDEAAEELGFLRENFLDNSFFELMFERLPAQCCETLNLQYRMAPAIGNLVAELFYMRNGQRVLHNGREDDYFNDLYVLQKPIYWVDVKGKQRQPKGSKSQENKEEALRITEFLSELAQRVERPLSVAVITPYGAQKECIRKSLKKADWIDGCKGSLTVAVDTVDAFQGSEADIVCYSTVRTEGNLNFILDRKRLNVACSRAKLHLLFFGHRDFLGRWRSKKDSEANLFPRLMSHAFNLAVTFKDAEQEGLTEC
;
A
#
# COMPACT_ATOMS: atom_id res chain seq x y z
N MET A 1 -11.71 -16.26 -29.07
CA MET A 1 -12.19 -14.88 -28.87
C MET A 1 -12.24 -14.64 -27.37
N ALA A 2 -11.63 -13.62 -26.76
CA ALA A 2 -11.22 -12.32 -27.26
C ALA A 2 -9.89 -11.86 -26.65
N ILE A 3 -8.96 -11.47 -27.53
CA ILE A 3 -8.07 -10.30 -27.53
C ILE A 3 -8.05 -9.46 -26.23
N PRO A 4 -7.04 -9.60 -25.34
CA PRO A 4 -6.79 -8.56 -24.33
C PRO A 4 -5.30 -8.45 -23.91
N PHE A 5 -4.34 -8.69 -24.80
CA PHE A 5 -2.90 -8.64 -24.43
C PHE A 5 -2.00 -7.97 -25.49
N LEU A 6 -2.60 -7.48 -26.57
CA LEU A 6 -1.87 -7.02 -27.75
C LEU A 6 -1.45 -5.56 -27.70
N VAL A 7 -1.89 -4.71 -26.76
CA VAL A 7 -1.57 -3.28 -26.86
C VAL A 7 -0.29 -2.87 -26.14
N ALA A 8 -0.01 -3.35 -24.92
CA ALA A 8 1.29 -3.07 -24.26
C ALA A 8 2.44 -3.87 -24.88
N ALA A 9 2.19 -5.14 -25.20
CA ALA A 9 3.13 -5.97 -25.95
C ALA A 9 3.19 -5.56 -27.43
N GLY A 10 2.09 -5.19 -28.07
CA GLY A 10 2.08 -4.67 -29.46
C GLY A 10 2.60 -3.26 -29.62
N LEU A 11 2.63 -2.44 -28.56
CA LEU A 11 3.39 -1.18 -28.56
C LEU A 11 4.90 -1.43 -28.68
N MET A 12 5.42 -2.52 -28.11
CA MET A 12 6.79 -2.97 -28.34
C MET A 12 6.94 -3.85 -29.59
N VAL A 13 5.88 -4.57 -29.99
CA VAL A 13 5.93 -5.60 -31.04
C VAL A 13 5.46 -5.12 -32.42
N MET A 14 4.88 -3.91 -32.57
CA MET A 14 4.52 -3.32 -33.86
C MET A 14 5.38 -2.11 -34.22
N ALA A 15 6.06 -1.52 -33.25
CA ALA A 15 6.85 -0.32 -33.44
C ALA A 15 8.29 -0.70 -33.80
N THR A 16 8.69 -0.48 -35.06
CA THR A 16 10.13 -0.45 -35.40
C THR A 16 10.85 0.54 -34.46
N ALA A 17 12.16 0.36 -34.21
CA ALA A 17 12.95 1.27 -33.35
C ALA A 17 12.72 2.76 -33.69
N LYS A 18 12.38 3.03 -34.95
CA LYS A 18 12.00 4.34 -35.47
C LYS A 18 10.67 4.87 -34.96
N VAL A 19 9.62 4.04 -34.94
CA VAL A 19 8.32 4.42 -34.36
C VAL A 19 8.48 4.74 -32.88
N ILE A 20 9.27 3.96 -32.14
CA ILE A 20 9.59 4.22 -30.72
C ILE A 20 10.36 5.54 -30.57
N SER A 21 11.38 5.78 -31.39
CA SER A 21 12.12 7.05 -31.46
C SER A 21 11.18 8.25 -31.65
N TRP A 22 10.16 8.12 -32.51
CA TRP A 22 9.16 9.16 -32.71
C TRP A 22 8.20 9.32 -31.52
N VAL A 23 7.67 8.23 -30.94
CA VAL A 23 6.79 8.29 -29.75
C VAL A 23 7.52 8.88 -28.54
N ALA A 24 8.77 8.47 -28.31
CA ALA A 24 9.62 8.97 -27.22
C ALA A 24 10.27 10.32 -27.52
N ASN A 25 10.22 10.80 -28.79
CA ASN A 25 10.91 11.99 -29.27
C ASN A 25 12.44 11.96 -28.98
N SER A 26 13.07 10.79 -29.18
CA SER A 26 14.48 10.55 -28.87
C SER A 26 15.18 9.85 -30.03
N MET A 27 16.33 10.36 -30.46
CA MET A 27 17.10 9.74 -31.55
C MET A 27 17.69 8.39 -31.13
N THR A 28 17.78 7.48 -32.10
CA THR A 28 18.57 6.25 -31.94
C THR A 28 20.07 6.54 -32.08
N GLU A 29 20.94 5.67 -31.53
CA GLU A 29 22.40 5.82 -31.65
C GLU A 29 22.88 5.85 -33.11
N GLU A 30 22.19 5.11 -34.00
CA GLU A 30 22.51 5.09 -35.42
C GLU A 30 22.14 6.42 -36.11
N GLU A 31 20.99 7.00 -35.78
CA GLU A 31 20.56 8.31 -36.27
C GLU A 31 21.51 9.42 -35.80
N GLU A 32 21.94 9.38 -34.53
CA GLU A 32 22.94 10.31 -34.02
C GLU A 32 24.28 10.20 -34.74
N ARG A 33 24.74 8.97 -35.01
CA ARG A 33 25.99 8.74 -35.74
C ARG A 33 25.89 9.28 -37.16
N LYS A 34 24.79 8.98 -37.86
CA LYS A 34 24.55 9.45 -39.23
C LYS A 34 24.51 10.98 -39.29
N GLN A 35 23.79 11.62 -38.37
CA GLN A 35 23.72 13.07 -38.27
C GLN A 35 25.09 13.71 -37.99
N ARG A 36 25.91 13.10 -37.13
CA ARG A 36 27.29 13.54 -36.86
C ARG A 36 28.16 13.48 -38.12
N GLU A 37 28.04 12.43 -38.93
CA GLU A 37 28.77 12.28 -40.19
C GLU A 37 28.34 13.32 -41.24
N GLU A 38 27.05 13.58 -41.37
CA GLU A 38 26.51 14.59 -42.29
C GLU A 38 26.95 16.03 -41.91
N ARG A 39 26.95 16.35 -40.61
CA ARG A 39 27.48 17.62 -40.10
C ARG A 39 28.98 17.77 -40.37
N ARG A 40 29.77 16.70 -40.26
CA ARG A 40 31.20 16.71 -40.60
C ARG A 40 31.43 17.00 -42.08
N LYS A 41 30.67 16.36 -42.98
CA LYS A 41 30.76 16.61 -44.43
C LYS A 41 30.42 18.06 -44.78
N THR A 42 29.38 18.60 -44.16
CA THR A 42 28.99 20.01 -44.31
C THR A 42 30.07 20.98 -43.81
N ALA A 43 30.67 20.70 -42.65
CA ALA A 43 31.74 21.52 -42.08
C ALA A 43 33.00 21.53 -42.96
N ASP A 44 33.36 20.39 -43.57
CA ASP A 44 34.46 20.30 -44.52
C ASP A 44 34.23 21.22 -45.73
N ILE A 45 33.05 21.12 -46.37
CA ILE A 45 32.68 21.97 -47.53
C ILE A 45 32.73 23.45 -47.13
N ARG A 46 32.20 23.84 -45.96
CA ARG A 46 32.25 25.21 -45.45
C ARG A 46 33.69 25.70 -45.22
N SER A 47 34.55 24.85 -44.66
CA SER A 47 35.95 25.20 -44.41
C SER A 47 36.71 25.46 -45.72
N ARG A 48 36.50 24.61 -46.73
CA ARG A 48 37.06 24.76 -48.09
C ARG A 48 36.56 26.06 -48.74
N ALA A 49 35.27 26.36 -48.60
CA ALA A 49 34.68 27.57 -49.15
C ALA A 49 35.16 28.87 -48.45
N ARG A 50 35.37 28.85 -47.13
CA ARG A 50 35.93 30.00 -46.39
C ARG A 50 37.38 30.27 -46.78
N ALA A 51 38.21 29.23 -46.88
CA ALA A 51 39.60 29.35 -47.33
C ALA A 51 39.71 29.90 -48.77
N ALA A 52 38.75 29.57 -49.65
CA ALA A 52 38.68 30.12 -51.00
C ALA A 52 38.27 31.60 -51.02
N LYS A 53 37.41 32.04 -50.08
CA LYS A 53 36.90 33.42 -49.99
C LYS A 53 37.96 34.44 -49.56
N GLU A 54 38.90 34.05 -48.70
CA GLU A 54 39.91 34.95 -48.13
C GLU A 54 41.02 35.37 -49.13
N ARG A 55 41.13 34.71 -50.28
CA ARG A 55 42.27 34.86 -51.22
C ARG A 55 42.06 35.84 -52.39
N GLN A 56 40.91 36.55 -52.45
CA GLN A 56 40.58 37.68 -53.37
C GLN A 56 41.05 37.56 -54.85
N ASP A 57 40.64 36.51 -55.59
CA ASP A 57 40.95 36.36 -57.02
C ASP A 57 39.73 35.92 -57.87
N GLU A 58 39.73 36.21 -59.18
CA GLU A 58 38.55 36.11 -60.06
C GLU A 58 38.25 34.68 -60.54
N SER A 59 39.29 33.84 -60.71
CA SER A 59 39.21 32.38 -61.00
C SER A 59 38.48 31.59 -59.90
N LEU A 60 38.57 32.06 -58.66
CA LEU A 60 38.05 31.40 -57.46
C LEU A 60 36.55 31.61 -57.21
N ARG A 61 35.90 32.59 -57.88
CA ARG A 61 34.43 32.72 -57.83
C ARG A 61 33.74 31.50 -58.43
N GLN A 62 34.35 30.83 -59.41
CA GLN A 62 33.83 29.60 -59.99
C GLN A 62 33.98 28.41 -59.02
N GLU A 63 35.11 28.29 -58.34
CA GLU A 63 35.35 27.24 -57.32
C GLU A 63 34.40 27.40 -56.12
N TYR A 64 34.23 28.63 -55.63
CA TYR A 64 33.28 28.94 -54.56
C TYR A 64 31.83 28.56 -54.94
N LYS A 65 31.44 28.89 -56.17
CA LYS A 65 30.13 28.49 -56.71
C LYS A 65 29.98 26.97 -56.83
N ALA A 66 31.04 26.26 -57.23
CA ALA A 66 31.04 24.80 -57.31
C ALA A 66 30.84 24.16 -55.93
N MET A 67 31.51 24.65 -54.89
CA MET A 67 31.34 24.16 -53.51
C MET A 67 29.94 24.44 -52.96
N ALA A 68 29.34 25.58 -53.30
CA ALA A 68 27.96 25.87 -52.90
C ALA A 68 26.94 24.93 -53.59
N LEU A 69 27.19 24.55 -54.84
CA LEU A 69 26.37 23.56 -55.56
C LEU A 69 26.57 22.13 -55.01
N GLU A 70 27.80 21.76 -54.66
CA GLU A 70 28.14 20.50 -53.96
C GLU A 70 27.37 20.40 -52.63
N HIS A 71 27.36 21.50 -51.86
CA HIS A 71 26.62 21.59 -50.60
C HIS A 71 25.11 21.41 -50.79
N ALA A 72 24.51 22.10 -51.79
CA ALA A 72 23.08 21.93 -52.09
C ALA A 72 22.70 20.49 -52.47
N GLN A 73 23.57 19.79 -53.22
CA GLN A 73 23.34 18.38 -53.56
C GLN A 73 23.38 17.49 -52.31
N LEU A 74 24.37 17.70 -51.42
CA LEU A 74 24.44 16.98 -50.15
C LEU A 74 23.19 17.21 -49.31
N LEU A 75 22.75 18.47 -49.15
CA LEU A 75 21.54 18.81 -48.39
C LEU A 75 20.28 18.13 -48.96
N ARG A 76 20.10 18.14 -50.28
CA ARG A 76 18.97 17.46 -50.94
C ARG A 76 19.02 15.94 -50.74
N GLN A 77 20.20 15.33 -50.79
CA GLN A 77 20.36 13.91 -50.53
C GLN A 77 19.95 13.55 -49.10
N VAL A 78 20.41 14.32 -48.10
CA VAL A 78 20.04 14.11 -46.70
C VAL A 78 18.52 14.23 -46.50
N ILE A 79 17.89 15.21 -47.16
CA ILE A 79 16.42 15.36 -47.11
C ILE A 79 15.70 14.14 -47.71
N GLN A 80 16.20 13.61 -48.82
CA GLN A 80 15.61 12.43 -49.46
C GLN A 80 15.76 11.18 -48.58
N ASP A 81 16.96 10.96 -48.04
CA ASP A 81 17.24 9.88 -47.08
C ASP A 81 16.29 9.96 -45.87
N ASN A 82 16.08 11.16 -45.33
CA ASN A 82 15.18 11.39 -44.20
C ASN A 82 13.71 11.12 -44.54
N ARG A 83 13.26 11.38 -45.78
CA ARG A 83 11.90 11.04 -46.24
C ARG A 83 11.71 9.53 -46.35
N GLU A 84 12.66 8.83 -46.96
CA GLU A 84 12.62 7.38 -47.10
C GLU A 84 12.64 6.68 -45.74
N ALA A 85 13.46 7.22 -44.83
CA ALA A 85 13.57 6.80 -43.45
C ALA A 85 12.23 6.78 -42.68
N VAL A 86 11.29 7.66 -43.01
CA VAL A 86 10.06 7.87 -42.21
C VAL A 86 8.77 7.47 -42.93
N ALA A 87 8.85 6.99 -44.17
CA ALA A 87 7.70 6.75 -45.05
C ALA A 87 6.64 5.75 -44.51
N GLY A 88 7.03 4.83 -43.62
CA GLY A 88 6.12 3.82 -43.04
C GLY A 88 5.61 4.11 -41.61
N VAL A 89 6.24 5.04 -40.90
CA VAL A 89 5.93 5.34 -39.49
C VAL A 89 4.51 5.88 -39.27
N PRO A 90 3.93 6.76 -40.13
CA PRO A 90 2.59 7.30 -39.91
C PRO A 90 1.49 6.24 -39.89
N GLN A 91 1.60 5.21 -40.75
CA GLN A 91 0.61 4.14 -40.84
C GLN A 91 0.59 3.30 -39.55
N VAL A 92 1.77 2.96 -39.02
CA VAL A 92 1.91 2.20 -37.77
C VAL A 92 1.36 2.97 -36.56
N LEU A 93 1.61 4.29 -36.49
CA LEU A 93 1.07 5.13 -35.41
C LEU A 93 -0.47 5.19 -35.42
N LEU A 94 -1.09 5.26 -36.60
CA LEU A 94 -2.55 5.24 -36.74
C LEU A 94 -3.15 3.88 -36.36
N GLU A 95 -2.46 2.78 -36.66
CA GLU A 95 -2.87 1.43 -36.26
C GLU A 95 -2.79 1.24 -34.74
N LEU A 96 -1.72 1.74 -34.11
CA LEU A 96 -1.57 1.74 -32.64
C LEU A 96 -2.66 2.55 -31.95
N GLU A 97 -2.97 3.75 -32.47
CA GLU A 97 -4.06 4.59 -31.98
C GLU A 97 -5.41 3.84 -32.02
N ALA A 98 -5.71 3.15 -33.13
CA ALA A 98 -6.93 2.36 -33.29
C ALA A 98 -6.99 1.16 -32.33
N MET A 99 -5.87 0.46 -32.13
CA MET A 99 -5.79 -0.69 -31.21
C MET A 99 -6.02 -0.27 -29.75
N ILE A 100 -5.39 0.82 -29.29
CA ILE A 100 -5.63 1.38 -27.95
C ILE A 100 -7.11 1.74 -27.78
N GLY A 101 -7.70 2.37 -28.80
CA GLY A 101 -9.12 2.71 -28.81
C GLY A 101 -10.04 1.48 -28.70
N MET A 102 -9.70 0.35 -29.31
CA MET A 102 -10.46 -0.90 -29.18
C MET A 102 -10.35 -1.49 -27.77
N GLU A 103 -9.15 -1.51 -27.17
CA GLU A 103 -8.93 -2.12 -25.85
C GLU A 103 -9.55 -1.29 -24.70
N VAL A 104 -9.51 0.04 -24.79
CA VAL A 104 -10.20 0.91 -23.80
C VAL A 104 -11.72 0.66 -23.79
N ARG A 105 -12.30 0.30 -24.95
CA ARG A 105 -13.72 -0.03 -25.11
C ARG A 105 -14.08 -1.44 -24.61
N ASP A 106 -13.10 -2.30 -24.34
CA ASP A 106 -13.34 -3.63 -23.77
C ASP A 106 -13.82 -3.54 -22.31
N LYS A 107 -14.93 -4.20 -22.02
CA LYS A 107 -15.53 -4.24 -20.68
C LYS A 107 -14.81 -5.19 -19.72
N THR A 108 -14.01 -6.13 -20.22
CA THR A 108 -13.30 -7.13 -19.40
C THR A 108 -11.96 -6.64 -18.85
N SER A 109 -11.48 -5.49 -19.33
CA SER A 109 -10.18 -4.90 -18.98
C SER A 109 -10.24 -4.07 -17.69
N SER A 110 -9.23 -4.21 -16.81
CA SER A 110 -9.21 -3.54 -15.50
C SER A 110 -9.15 -2.00 -15.61
N PRO A 111 -9.76 -1.23 -14.69
CA PRO A 111 -9.74 0.24 -14.71
C PRO A 111 -8.33 0.84 -14.67
N TYR A 112 -7.40 0.20 -13.96
CA TYR A 112 -5.99 0.62 -13.88
C TYR A 112 -5.29 0.50 -15.22
N ARG A 113 -5.54 -0.59 -15.96
CA ARG A 113 -5.01 -0.79 -17.31
C ARG A 113 -5.56 0.26 -18.27
N LYS A 114 -6.85 0.59 -18.19
CA LYS A 114 -7.45 1.68 -18.97
C LYS A 114 -6.78 3.03 -18.67
N SER A 115 -6.43 3.29 -17.41
CA SER A 115 -5.72 4.52 -17.03
C SER A 115 -4.29 4.58 -17.59
N ALA A 116 -3.58 3.45 -17.65
CA ALA A 116 -2.25 3.38 -18.27
C ALA A 116 -2.32 3.64 -19.79
N LEU A 117 -3.27 2.99 -20.47
CA LEU A 117 -3.49 3.13 -21.91
C LEU A 117 -3.79 4.58 -22.35
N ARG A 118 -4.45 5.38 -21.50
CA ARG A 118 -4.73 6.80 -21.77
C ARG A 118 -3.47 7.65 -21.88
N ARG A 119 -2.42 7.34 -21.11
CA ARG A 119 -1.15 8.09 -21.16
C ARG A 119 -0.39 7.83 -22.45
N GLU A 120 -0.39 6.59 -22.91
CA GLU A 120 0.28 6.23 -24.17
C GLU A 120 -0.43 6.81 -25.40
N TYR A 121 -1.76 6.96 -25.36
CA TYR A 121 -2.52 7.57 -26.45
C TYR A 121 -2.07 9.01 -26.77
N ALA A 122 -1.88 9.86 -25.76
CA ALA A 122 -1.46 11.26 -25.96
C ALA A 122 -0.06 11.37 -26.59
N ARG A 123 0.86 10.44 -26.25
CA ARG A 123 2.20 10.38 -26.86
C ARG A 123 2.15 9.99 -28.33
N ILE A 124 1.25 9.07 -28.69
CA ILE A 124 1.03 8.64 -30.07
C ILE A 124 0.41 9.77 -30.89
N GLU A 125 -0.57 10.48 -30.34
CA GLU A 125 -1.18 11.65 -30.98
C GLU A 125 -0.13 12.72 -31.31
N ASP A 126 0.77 13.00 -30.36
CA ASP A 126 1.85 13.97 -30.53
C ASP A 126 2.85 13.52 -31.61
N ALA A 127 3.22 12.24 -31.60
CA ALA A 127 4.07 11.66 -32.63
C ALA A 127 3.45 11.78 -34.03
N ILE A 128 2.13 11.54 -34.18
CA ILE A 128 1.41 11.69 -35.46
C ILE A 128 1.48 13.14 -35.95
N VAL A 129 1.24 14.13 -35.08
CA VAL A 129 1.30 15.54 -35.45
C VAL A 129 2.72 15.97 -35.81
N ARG A 130 3.73 15.57 -35.01
CA ARG A 130 5.13 15.86 -35.30
C ARG A 130 5.56 15.26 -36.64
N MET A 131 5.13 14.04 -36.96
CA MET A 131 5.42 13.38 -38.24
C MET A 131 4.85 14.17 -39.44
N LYS A 132 3.59 14.60 -39.37
CA LYS A 132 2.97 15.41 -40.44
C LYS A 132 3.68 16.75 -40.64
N GLU A 133 4.22 17.33 -39.58
CA GLU A 133 4.95 18.60 -39.66
C GLU A 133 6.41 18.42 -40.07
N TYR A 134 6.98 17.24 -39.86
CA TYR A 134 8.30 16.88 -40.34
C TYR A 134 8.37 16.82 -41.87
N GLU A 135 7.35 16.27 -42.53
CA GLU A 135 7.26 16.33 -43.99
C GLU A 135 7.24 17.77 -44.52
N LYS A 136 6.58 18.68 -43.79
CA LYS A 136 6.53 20.11 -44.13
C LYS A 136 7.87 20.80 -43.88
N TYR A 137 8.57 20.43 -42.82
CA TYR A 137 9.94 20.88 -42.54
C TYR A 137 10.90 20.48 -43.65
N LEU A 138 10.88 19.21 -44.07
CA LEU A 138 11.69 18.72 -45.18
C LEU A 138 11.35 19.45 -46.48
N SER A 139 10.06 19.70 -46.73
CA SER A 139 9.62 20.45 -47.92
C SER A 139 10.04 21.93 -47.88
N TYR A 140 10.03 22.56 -46.71
CA TYR A 140 10.54 23.92 -46.50
C TYR A 140 12.05 23.98 -46.77
N ALA A 141 12.82 23.02 -46.25
CA ALA A 141 14.27 22.96 -46.45
C ALA A 141 14.63 22.85 -47.95
N VAL A 142 13.89 22.04 -48.72
CA VAL A 142 14.06 21.98 -50.19
C VAL A 142 13.75 23.33 -50.83
N SER A 143 12.63 23.95 -50.47
CA SER A 143 12.23 25.25 -51.04
C SER A 143 13.21 26.37 -50.72
N GLU A 144 13.86 26.33 -49.55
CA GLU A 144 14.89 27.29 -49.14
C GLU A 144 16.15 27.14 -49.99
N ILE A 145 16.63 25.89 -50.15
CA ILE A 145 17.77 25.57 -51.01
C ILE A 145 17.51 26.03 -52.45
N ASP A 146 16.33 25.70 -53.00
CA ASP A 146 15.94 26.04 -54.36
C ASP A 146 15.80 27.55 -54.57
N GLY A 147 15.26 28.25 -53.59
CA GLY A 147 15.14 29.71 -53.60
C GLY A 147 16.49 30.43 -53.58
N LEU A 148 17.44 29.95 -52.77
CA LEU A 148 18.80 30.50 -52.71
C LEU A 148 19.58 30.24 -54.00
N LEU A 149 19.43 29.06 -54.59
CA LEU A 149 20.00 28.71 -55.89
C LEU A 149 19.44 29.61 -57.01
N ALA A 150 18.12 29.80 -57.04
CA ALA A 150 17.46 30.66 -58.04
C ALA A 150 17.93 32.13 -57.95
N ARG A 151 18.18 32.63 -56.74
CA ARG A 151 18.70 33.99 -56.49
C ARG A 151 20.22 34.10 -56.59
N SER A 152 20.92 33.00 -56.89
CA SER A 152 22.39 32.93 -56.89
C SER A 152 23.05 33.41 -55.59
N GLN A 153 22.40 33.18 -54.45
CA GLN A 153 22.90 33.54 -53.11
C GLN A 153 23.75 32.41 -52.51
N TYR A 154 24.89 32.10 -53.15
CA TYR A 154 25.76 30.97 -52.79
C TYR A 154 26.35 31.05 -51.38
N GLU A 155 26.57 32.26 -50.87
CA GLU A 155 27.09 32.47 -49.51
C GLU A 155 26.05 32.08 -48.45
N ALA A 156 24.79 32.49 -48.63
CA ALA A 156 23.71 32.08 -47.74
C ALA A 156 23.46 30.57 -47.82
N LEU A 157 23.60 29.98 -49.01
CA LEU A 157 23.44 28.54 -49.22
C LEU A 157 24.46 27.71 -48.42
N LEU A 158 25.72 28.16 -48.35
CA LEU A 158 26.77 27.47 -47.58
C LEU A 158 26.54 27.51 -46.07
N GLU A 159 25.80 28.51 -45.56
CA GLU A 159 25.45 28.62 -44.14
C GLU A 159 24.20 27.77 -43.77
N VAL A 160 23.47 27.22 -44.75
CA VAL A 160 22.34 26.29 -44.50
C VAL A 160 22.84 24.98 -43.90
N GLU A 161 22.25 24.56 -42.78
CA GLU A 161 22.58 23.33 -42.06
C GLU A 161 21.85 22.10 -42.63
N THR A 162 22.37 20.90 -42.34
CA THR A 162 21.70 19.64 -42.68
C THR A 162 20.42 19.46 -41.88
N THR A 163 19.39 18.87 -42.49
CA THR A 163 18.13 18.62 -41.79
C THR A 163 18.28 17.62 -40.66
N GLU A 164 17.57 17.83 -39.56
CA GLU A 164 17.58 16.94 -38.39
C GLU A 164 16.73 15.68 -38.67
N PRO A 165 17.06 14.51 -38.07
CA PRO A 165 16.33 13.25 -38.29
C PRO A 165 14.96 13.21 -37.59
N LEU A 166 14.78 14.04 -36.56
CA LEU A 166 13.50 14.31 -35.91
C LEU A 166 13.07 15.75 -36.22
N LEU A 167 11.81 16.08 -35.89
CA LEU A 167 11.32 17.44 -36.02
C LEU A 167 12.10 18.39 -35.10
N PRO A 168 12.75 19.45 -35.64
CA PRO A 168 13.53 20.36 -34.81
C PRO A 168 12.72 20.97 -33.66
N LEU A 169 13.34 21.14 -32.50
CA LEU A 169 12.70 21.75 -31.33
C LEU A 169 12.23 23.20 -31.59
N GLU A 170 12.81 23.88 -32.58
CA GLU A 170 12.43 25.24 -32.98
C GLU A 170 11.30 25.26 -34.04
N TRP A 171 10.98 24.12 -34.67
CA TRP A 171 9.88 24.03 -35.63
C TRP A 171 8.52 24.01 -34.90
N LEU A 172 7.64 24.96 -35.22
CA LEU A 172 6.35 25.09 -34.57
C LEU A 172 5.29 24.22 -35.25
N TYR A 173 4.41 23.65 -34.45
CA TYR A 173 3.26 22.88 -34.91
C TYR A 173 2.07 23.01 -33.96
N PRO A 174 0.82 22.82 -34.42
CA PRO A 174 -0.36 22.81 -33.54
C PRO A 174 -0.24 21.75 -32.44
N GLY A 175 -0.50 22.12 -31.18
CA GLY A 175 -0.32 21.26 -30.01
C GLY A 175 1.04 21.42 -29.32
N LYS A 176 2.03 22.05 -29.97
CA LYS A 176 3.32 22.34 -29.33
C LYS A 176 3.16 23.44 -28.28
N LEU A 177 3.64 23.18 -27.07
CA LEU A 177 3.86 24.20 -26.05
C LEU A 177 5.26 24.81 -26.23
N VAL A 178 5.34 26.13 -26.38
CA VAL A 178 6.61 26.86 -26.50
C VAL A 178 6.69 28.01 -25.52
N LEU A 179 7.88 28.25 -25.00
CA LEU A 179 8.22 29.44 -24.22
C LEU A 179 8.72 30.52 -25.19
N LEU A 180 8.06 31.67 -25.21
CA LEU A 180 8.39 32.78 -26.12
C LEU A 180 8.53 34.09 -25.35
N ALA A 181 9.51 34.91 -25.73
CA ALA A 181 9.64 36.23 -25.15
C ALA A 181 8.59 37.19 -25.72
N MET A 182 8.15 38.16 -24.90
CA MET A 182 7.08 39.08 -25.29
C MET A 182 7.42 39.90 -26.55
N ASN A 183 8.71 40.17 -26.76
CA ASN A 183 9.24 40.92 -27.88
C ASN A 183 9.36 40.08 -29.18
N GLU A 184 9.20 38.76 -29.12
CA GLU A 184 9.23 37.82 -30.26
C GLU A 184 7.86 37.63 -30.90
N ILE A 185 6.78 37.89 -30.16
CA ILE A 185 5.41 37.77 -30.67
C ILE A 185 5.17 38.76 -31.82
N GLY A 186 4.69 38.26 -32.95
CA GLY A 186 4.47 38.99 -34.21
C GLY A 186 5.74 39.21 -35.04
N LYS A 187 6.92 38.91 -34.49
CA LYS A 187 8.18 38.91 -35.22
C LYS A 187 8.51 37.51 -35.75
N PRO A 188 9.29 37.40 -36.83
CA PRO A 188 9.80 36.13 -37.28
C PRO A 188 10.80 35.59 -36.24
N LEU A 189 10.55 34.38 -35.74
CA LEU A 189 11.44 33.67 -34.84
C LEU A 189 12.74 33.28 -35.55
N PRO A 190 13.83 33.09 -34.77
CA PRO A 190 15.12 32.67 -35.31
C PRO A 190 15.01 31.38 -36.16
N ARG A 191 15.92 31.23 -37.14
CA ARG A 191 16.10 30.05 -38.03
C ARG A 191 15.00 29.82 -39.08
N PHE A 192 13.73 29.66 -38.69
CA PHE A 192 12.64 29.27 -39.61
C PHE A 192 11.68 30.41 -39.99
N GLY A 193 11.86 31.61 -39.42
CA GLY A 193 11.03 32.77 -39.73
C GLY A 193 9.57 32.63 -39.27
N HIS A 194 9.27 31.64 -38.44
CA HIS A 194 7.93 31.40 -37.90
C HIS A 194 7.45 32.60 -37.10
N ARG A 195 6.26 33.11 -37.41
CA ARG A 195 5.63 34.21 -36.71
C ARG A 195 4.53 33.66 -35.82
N VAL A 196 4.68 33.85 -34.52
CA VAL A 196 3.60 33.53 -33.58
C VAL A 196 2.80 34.79 -33.32
N SER A 197 1.49 34.72 -33.52
CA SER A 197 0.56 35.80 -33.19
C SER A 197 -0.57 35.28 -32.32
N PHE A 198 -1.19 36.17 -31.56
CA PHE A 198 -2.34 35.83 -30.72
C PHE A 198 -3.68 35.94 -31.47
N GLY A 199 -3.67 36.17 -32.79
CA GLY A 199 -4.88 36.37 -33.58
C GLY A 199 -5.68 37.61 -33.15
N LYS A 200 -7.02 37.50 -33.18
CA LYS A 200 -7.94 38.63 -32.95
C LYS A 200 -7.93 39.17 -31.51
N ASP A 201 -7.59 38.35 -30.53
CA ASP A 201 -7.65 38.69 -29.10
C ASP A 201 -6.30 39.13 -28.52
N SER A 202 -5.47 39.83 -29.30
CA SER A 202 -4.06 40.08 -28.93
C SER A 202 -3.89 40.89 -27.64
N VAL A 203 -4.76 41.85 -27.35
CA VAL A 203 -4.66 42.70 -26.13
C VAL A 203 -4.87 41.85 -24.88
N ALA A 204 -5.89 41.00 -24.93
CA ALA A 204 -6.25 40.03 -23.91
C ALA A 204 -5.12 39.02 -23.65
N GLN A 205 -4.58 38.42 -24.71
CA GLN A 205 -3.47 37.48 -24.59
C GLN A 205 -2.18 38.16 -24.10
N LYS A 206 -1.95 39.43 -24.46
CA LYS A 206 -0.83 40.21 -23.94
C LYS A 206 -0.97 40.54 -22.46
N ALA A 207 -2.18 40.75 -21.95
CA ALA A 207 -2.41 40.96 -20.52
C ALA A 207 -2.10 39.69 -19.72
N LEU A 208 -2.54 38.53 -20.20
CA LEU A 208 -2.24 37.22 -19.58
C LEU A 208 -0.75 36.87 -19.58
N ALA A 209 0.02 37.49 -20.47
CA ALA A 209 1.47 37.30 -20.55
C ALA A 209 2.25 38.16 -19.53
N LEU A 210 1.67 39.22 -18.96
CA LEU A 210 2.36 40.15 -18.04
C LEU A 210 2.96 39.51 -16.76
N PRO A 211 2.36 38.46 -16.16
CA PRO A 211 2.95 37.79 -15.00
C PRO A 211 4.24 37.03 -15.32
N TYR A 212 4.42 36.66 -16.59
CA TYR A 212 5.61 36.00 -17.09
C TYR A 212 6.67 37.06 -17.38
N LYS A 213 7.84 36.94 -16.76
CA LYS A 213 8.95 37.90 -16.90
C LYS A 213 9.48 37.92 -18.33
N ASP A 214 10.46 37.07 -18.63
CA ASP A 214 11.14 37.07 -19.92
C ASP A 214 10.56 36.04 -20.91
N GLU A 215 9.93 34.96 -20.42
CA GLU A 215 9.43 33.85 -21.23
C GLU A 215 7.99 33.47 -20.88
N ILE A 216 7.11 33.43 -21.89
CA ILE A 216 5.67 33.19 -21.77
C ILE A 216 5.31 31.84 -22.38
N PRO A 217 4.57 30.96 -21.67
CA PRO A 217 4.08 29.70 -22.24
C PRO A 217 2.96 29.96 -23.25
N VAL A 218 3.17 29.57 -24.49
CA VAL A 218 2.22 29.71 -25.59
C VAL A 218 1.94 28.34 -26.20
N LEU A 219 0.70 27.86 -26.11
CA LEU A 219 0.27 26.67 -26.86
C LEU A 219 -0.08 27.09 -28.29
N ILE A 220 0.55 26.45 -29.28
CA ILE A 220 0.25 26.69 -30.68
C ILE A 220 -1.07 26.03 -31.04
N ASN A 221 -2.06 26.80 -31.47
CA ASN A 221 -3.41 26.29 -31.74
C ASN A 221 -3.63 25.89 -33.20
N ARG A 222 -3.13 26.71 -34.13
CA ARG A 222 -3.41 26.55 -35.56
C ARG A 222 -2.36 27.27 -36.38
N ARG A 223 -2.05 26.73 -37.56
CA ARG A 223 -1.25 27.38 -38.60
C ARG A 223 -2.17 28.06 -39.61
N TRP A 224 -1.92 29.34 -39.92
CA TRP A 224 -2.80 30.14 -40.79
C TRP A 224 -2.19 30.38 -42.18
N ASP A 225 -0.86 30.36 -42.28
CA ASP A 225 -0.12 30.48 -43.54
C ASP A 225 1.29 29.86 -43.40
N ASN A 226 2.07 29.78 -44.48
CA ASN A 226 3.41 29.19 -44.56
C ASN A 226 4.48 29.93 -43.72
N GLY A 227 4.35 29.79 -42.39
CA GLY A 227 5.23 30.40 -41.40
C GLY A 227 4.48 31.29 -40.41
N SER A 228 3.15 31.37 -40.43
CA SER A 228 2.37 32.12 -39.43
C SER A 228 1.50 31.20 -38.58
N PHE A 229 1.71 31.25 -37.28
CA PHE A 229 1.04 30.44 -36.27
C PHE A 229 0.20 31.33 -35.35
N SER A 230 -0.99 30.84 -35.00
CA SER A 230 -1.78 31.40 -33.91
C SER A 230 -1.50 30.63 -32.63
N GLY A 231 -1.00 31.30 -31.61
CA GLY A 231 -0.81 30.76 -30.28
C GLY A 231 -1.80 31.33 -29.27
N CYS A 232 -1.94 30.66 -28.13
CA CYS A 232 -2.72 31.15 -27.00
C CYS A 232 -1.94 30.95 -25.71
N VAL A 233 -1.65 32.07 -25.03
CA VAL A 233 -1.00 32.09 -23.70
C VAL A 233 -1.87 31.33 -22.71
N ALA A 234 -3.18 31.59 -22.77
CA ALA A 234 -4.14 31.01 -21.84
C ALA A 234 -4.22 29.48 -21.94
N ARG A 235 -4.20 28.91 -23.15
CA ARG A 235 -4.13 27.45 -23.33
C ARG A 235 -2.75 26.89 -23.00
N GLY A 236 -1.67 27.65 -23.26
CA GLY A 236 -0.32 27.28 -22.85
C GLY A 236 -0.17 27.18 -21.35
N LEU A 237 -0.71 28.15 -20.63
CA LEU A 237 -0.81 28.20 -19.18
C LEU A 237 -1.56 26.99 -18.63
N LEU A 238 -2.74 26.69 -19.18
CA LEU A 238 -3.53 25.52 -18.80
C LEU A 238 -2.74 24.23 -19.02
N TYR A 239 -2.11 24.08 -20.17
CA TYR A 239 -1.35 22.88 -20.49
C TYR A 239 -0.13 22.70 -19.59
N TYR A 240 0.65 23.77 -19.39
CA TYR A 240 1.89 23.77 -18.62
C TYR A 240 1.67 23.63 -17.11
N ASN A 241 0.79 24.46 -16.54
CA ASN A 241 0.61 24.53 -15.09
C ASN A 241 -0.41 23.55 -14.53
N HIS A 242 -1.31 23.00 -15.36
CA HIS A 242 -2.45 22.22 -14.85
C HIS A 242 -2.58 20.84 -15.50
N ILE A 243 -2.30 20.69 -16.79
CA ILE A 243 -2.45 19.38 -17.47
C ILE A 243 -1.19 18.53 -17.32
N MET A 244 0.00 19.11 -17.55
CA MET A 244 1.29 18.45 -17.34
C MET A 244 1.51 18.05 -15.88
N THR A 245 1.05 18.89 -14.94
CA THR A 245 1.19 18.69 -13.49
C THR A 245 0.02 17.89 -12.89
N GLY A 246 -1.11 17.79 -13.60
CA GLY A 246 -2.35 17.19 -13.10
C GLY A 246 -3.14 18.08 -12.10
N GLU A 247 -2.77 19.36 -11.98
CA GLU A 247 -3.36 20.32 -11.04
C GLU A 247 -4.69 20.91 -11.54
N ALA A 248 -5.52 21.38 -10.61
CA ALA A 248 -6.82 21.99 -10.88
C ALA A 248 -6.69 23.44 -11.38
N VAL A 249 -7.58 23.86 -12.28
CA VAL A 249 -7.63 25.23 -12.85
C VAL A 249 -8.67 26.08 -12.15
N SER A 250 -8.29 27.16 -11.46
CA SER A 250 -9.24 28.09 -10.82
C SER A 250 -9.96 29.02 -11.82
N LEU A 251 -11.28 28.95 -11.89
CA LEU A 251 -12.16 29.75 -12.75
C LEU A 251 -13.16 30.56 -11.91
N ILE A 252 -13.38 31.83 -12.23
CA ILE A 252 -14.45 32.66 -11.64
C ILE A 252 -15.70 32.54 -12.49
N VAL A 253 -16.83 32.24 -11.88
CA VAL A 253 -18.12 32.14 -12.56
C VAL A 253 -18.62 33.53 -12.95
N ASP A 254 -18.83 33.79 -14.25
CA ASP A 254 -19.19 35.10 -14.81
C ASP A 254 -20.72 35.29 -14.86
N HIS A 255 -21.45 34.43 -15.59
CA HIS A 255 -22.92 34.49 -15.62
C HIS A 255 -23.58 33.16 -16.03
N PRO A 256 -24.77 32.85 -15.50
CA PRO A 256 -25.51 31.63 -15.81
C PRO A 256 -26.22 31.72 -17.18
N ILE A 257 -26.10 30.67 -18.00
CA ILE A 257 -26.81 30.49 -19.28
C ILE A 257 -27.75 29.28 -19.17
N LYS A 258 -28.80 29.19 -20.01
CA LYS A 258 -29.83 28.13 -19.99
C LYS A 258 -29.34 26.66 -19.91
N GLN A 259 -28.10 26.36 -20.30
CA GLN A 259 -27.52 25.00 -20.30
C GLN A 259 -26.06 24.96 -19.78
N GLY A 260 -25.65 25.95 -18.99
CA GLY A 260 -24.31 25.98 -18.43
C GLY A 260 -23.92 27.33 -17.87
N VAL A 261 -22.68 27.45 -17.41
CA VAL A 261 -22.14 28.64 -16.77
C VAL A 261 -20.86 29.04 -17.48
N VAL A 262 -20.64 30.33 -17.70
CA VAL A 262 -19.35 30.79 -18.24
C VAL A 262 -18.39 31.01 -17.08
N GLY A 263 -17.28 30.27 -17.04
CA GLY A 263 -16.17 30.51 -16.12
C GLY A 263 -15.06 31.29 -16.80
N THR A 264 -14.50 32.29 -16.11
CA THR A 264 -13.35 33.10 -16.52
C THR A 264 -12.14 32.80 -15.67
N LEU A 265 -11.01 32.40 -16.27
CA LEU A 265 -9.73 32.31 -15.56
C LEU A 265 -9.36 33.70 -14.99
N PHE A 266 -8.81 33.73 -13.77
CA PHE A 266 -8.39 34.94 -13.03
C PHE A 266 -7.72 36.00 -13.94
N ASP A 267 -8.14 37.28 -13.81
CA ASP A 267 -7.72 38.43 -14.63
C ASP A 267 -8.13 38.46 -16.12
N GLY A 268 -9.20 37.75 -16.47
CA GLY A 268 -10.16 38.28 -17.45
C GLY A 268 -10.15 37.70 -18.86
N VAL A 269 -9.41 36.62 -19.18
CA VAL A 269 -9.56 35.99 -20.52
C VAL A 269 -9.27 34.48 -20.58
N ILE A 270 -10.21 33.66 -20.12
CA ILE A 270 -10.60 32.41 -20.82
C ILE A 270 -12.07 32.17 -20.50
N LYS A 271 -12.98 32.29 -21.47
CA LYS A 271 -14.40 31.95 -21.27
C LYS A 271 -14.62 30.46 -21.51
N ALA A 272 -14.67 29.66 -20.45
CA ALA A 272 -15.04 28.25 -20.51
C ALA A 272 -16.54 28.09 -20.27
N ARG A 273 -17.24 27.35 -21.12
CA ARG A 273 -18.65 27.02 -20.90
C ARG A 273 -18.73 25.72 -20.13
N LEU A 274 -19.13 25.81 -18.87
CA LEU A 274 -19.34 24.69 -17.95
C LEU A 274 -20.77 24.15 -18.13
N PRO A 275 -21.00 22.96 -18.71
CA PRO A 275 -22.35 22.44 -18.89
C PRO A 275 -22.96 22.08 -17.53
N SER A 276 -24.11 22.65 -17.20
CA SER A 276 -24.76 22.39 -15.91
C SER A 276 -25.22 20.94 -15.75
N SER A 277 -25.47 20.24 -16.86
CA SER A 277 -25.74 18.79 -16.90
C SER A 277 -24.54 17.90 -16.56
N GLN A 278 -23.34 18.49 -16.51
CA GLN A 278 -22.08 17.78 -16.26
C GLN A 278 -21.54 17.96 -14.84
N LEU A 279 -22.18 18.80 -14.03
CA LEU A 279 -21.87 18.94 -12.60
C LEU A 279 -22.25 17.64 -11.87
N LYS A 280 -21.35 17.13 -11.02
CA LYS A 280 -21.54 15.89 -10.23
C LYS A 280 -22.80 15.95 -9.33
N HIS A 281 -23.24 17.16 -8.99
CA HIS A 281 -24.42 17.44 -8.18
C HIS A 281 -25.36 18.41 -8.94
N PRO A 282 -26.39 17.90 -9.65
CA PRO A 282 -27.25 18.71 -10.51
C PRO A 282 -28.12 19.76 -9.78
N GLY A 283 -28.07 19.83 -8.44
CA GLY A 283 -28.73 20.85 -7.62
C GLY A 283 -27.86 22.06 -7.24
N VAL A 284 -26.55 22.03 -7.49
CA VAL A 284 -25.62 23.11 -7.10
C VAL A 284 -25.60 24.19 -8.19
N ARG A 285 -26.00 25.42 -7.84
CA ARG A 285 -25.98 26.57 -8.76
C ARG A 285 -24.71 27.40 -8.52
N LEU A 286 -23.82 27.42 -9.51
CA LEU A 286 -22.62 28.26 -9.49
C LEU A 286 -23.02 29.74 -9.45
N LEU A 287 -22.60 30.47 -8.41
CA LEU A 287 -22.91 31.88 -8.21
C LEU A 287 -21.97 32.77 -9.03
N VAL A 288 -22.47 33.90 -9.55
CA VAL A 288 -21.63 34.90 -10.21
C VAL A 288 -20.59 35.43 -9.22
N GLY A 289 -19.32 35.41 -9.60
CA GLY A 289 -18.16 35.73 -8.78
C GLY A 289 -17.53 34.53 -8.04
N GLN A 290 -18.16 33.35 -8.05
CA GLN A 290 -17.65 32.17 -7.36
C GLN A 290 -16.41 31.59 -8.06
N LYS A 291 -15.33 31.37 -7.32
CA LYS A 291 -14.16 30.63 -7.80
C LYS A 291 -14.43 29.14 -7.76
N VAL A 292 -14.24 28.45 -8.86
CA VAL A 292 -14.32 27.00 -8.97
C VAL A 292 -13.06 26.47 -9.60
N LEU A 293 -12.41 25.48 -9.00
CA LEU A 293 -11.28 24.84 -9.68
C LEU A 293 -11.78 23.76 -10.65
N VAL A 294 -11.01 23.33 -11.64
CA VAL A 294 -11.46 22.40 -12.70
C VAL A 294 -10.31 21.51 -13.15
N HIS A 295 -10.49 20.18 -13.18
CA HIS A 295 -9.48 19.25 -13.70
C HIS A 295 -9.64 19.01 -15.19
N LEU A 296 -8.58 19.30 -15.94
CA LEU A 296 -8.51 19.07 -17.38
C LEU A 296 -7.69 17.79 -17.65
N THR A 297 -8.28 16.60 -17.49
CA THR A 297 -7.51 15.33 -17.50
C THR A 297 -7.64 14.49 -18.77
N HIS A 298 -8.54 14.85 -19.70
CA HIS A 298 -8.83 14.04 -20.89
C HIS A 298 -9.07 14.94 -22.10
N TYR A 299 -8.06 15.68 -22.54
CA TYR A 299 -8.16 16.52 -23.73
C TYR A 299 -7.04 16.23 -24.73
N ASP A 300 -7.34 16.43 -26.01
CA ASP A 300 -6.36 16.43 -27.08
C ASP A 300 -5.25 17.48 -26.84
N LEU A 301 -4.16 17.36 -27.59
CA LEU A 301 -3.00 18.26 -27.48
C LEU A 301 -3.32 19.76 -27.68
N CYS A 302 -4.48 20.07 -28.27
CA CYS A 302 -4.95 21.43 -28.52
C CYS A 302 -6.02 21.91 -27.53
N LEU A 303 -6.34 21.10 -26.52
CA LEU A 303 -7.40 21.32 -25.53
C LEU A 303 -8.78 21.53 -26.14
N GLN A 304 -9.07 20.85 -27.25
CA GLN A 304 -10.32 21.02 -27.99
C GLN A 304 -11.36 19.98 -27.60
N GLN A 305 -11.01 18.69 -27.46
CA GLN A 305 -11.96 17.59 -27.23
C GLN A 305 -11.37 16.45 -26.40
N ASN A 306 -12.23 15.64 -25.78
CA ASN A 306 -11.82 14.38 -25.15
C ASN A 306 -11.60 13.29 -26.21
N PRO A 307 -10.39 12.69 -26.28
CA PRO A 307 -10.07 11.72 -27.33
C PRO A 307 -10.87 10.40 -27.27
N PHE A 308 -11.63 10.15 -26.20
CA PHE A 308 -12.31 8.86 -25.99
C PHE A 308 -13.84 8.92 -25.93
N GLU A 309 -14.50 9.97 -26.42
CA GLU A 309 -15.96 10.12 -26.25
C GLU A 309 -16.85 10.16 -27.50
N GLU A 310 -17.94 9.37 -27.45
CA GLU A 310 -19.28 9.78 -27.91
C GLU A 310 -20.09 10.35 -26.73
N LYS A 311 -20.34 11.68 -26.73
CA LYS A 311 -21.20 12.48 -25.81
C LYS A 311 -20.91 12.43 -24.29
N PRO A 312 -21.08 13.56 -23.58
CA PRO A 312 -19.92 14.27 -23.09
C PRO A 312 -19.68 14.10 -21.57
N THR A 313 -18.43 13.81 -21.23
CA THR A 313 -17.88 13.57 -19.89
C THR A 313 -17.85 14.84 -19.06
N HIS A 314 -18.02 14.61 -17.77
CA HIS A 314 -18.17 15.60 -16.72
C HIS A 314 -17.00 16.58 -16.64
N ILE A 315 -17.29 17.86 -16.49
CA ILE A 315 -16.33 18.82 -15.97
C ILE A 315 -16.31 18.67 -14.46
N GLU A 316 -15.19 18.20 -13.91
CA GLU A 316 -15.03 18.08 -12.46
C GLU A 316 -14.68 19.46 -11.89
N VAL A 317 -15.74 20.19 -11.53
CA VAL A 317 -15.68 21.46 -10.79
C VAL A 317 -15.19 21.15 -9.38
N SER A 318 -13.93 21.50 -9.16
CA SER A 318 -13.02 21.10 -8.12
C SER A 318 -13.11 21.93 -6.83
N GLU A 319 -14.19 22.72 -6.64
CA GLU A 319 -14.73 22.78 -5.27
C GLU A 319 -15.03 21.36 -4.73
N PHE A 320 -15.05 20.36 -5.63
CA PHE A 320 -15.04 18.94 -5.39
C PHE A 320 -13.85 18.20 -6.07
N ASP A 321 -12.62 18.74 -5.99
CA ASP A 321 -11.44 18.01 -6.49
C ASP A 321 -11.23 16.76 -5.64
N TYR A 322 -11.38 15.61 -6.27
CA TYR A 322 -11.12 14.31 -5.68
C TYR A 322 -9.81 13.69 -6.20
N HIS A 323 -8.88 14.46 -6.74
CA HIS A 323 -7.64 13.95 -7.32
C HIS A 323 -6.36 14.51 -6.67
N THR A 324 -6.43 15.65 -5.98
CA THR A 324 -5.47 16.02 -4.92
C THR A 324 -5.98 15.56 -3.54
N ARG A 325 -6.05 14.25 -3.29
CA ARG A 325 -6.68 13.70 -2.07
C ARG A 325 -5.79 13.79 -0.83
N SER A 326 -5.75 14.96 -0.19
CA SER A 326 -5.85 15.01 1.28
C SER A 326 -7.34 14.88 1.64
N VAL A 327 -7.67 14.12 2.68
CA VAL A 327 -9.04 13.61 2.95
C VAL A 327 -9.92 14.60 3.71
N GLN A 328 -10.15 15.79 3.16
CA GLN A 328 -10.98 16.83 3.80
C GLN A 328 -12.10 17.44 2.92
N SER A 329 -12.67 16.70 1.96
CA SER A 329 -13.68 17.25 1.04
C SER A 329 -14.98 16.45 0.94
N TYR A 330 -15.56 16.10 2.09
CA TYR A 330 -17.01 15.88 2.22
C TYR A 330 -17.43 16.60 3.49
N GLN A 331 -18.62 17.22 3.51
CA GLN A 331 -19.19 18.06 4.59
C GLN A 331 -19.05 19.59 4.35
N GLN A 332 -19.91 20.12 3.46
CA GLN A 332 -20.05 21.56 3.21
C GLN A 332 -21.32 22.07 3.89
N LEU A 333 -21.17 22.99 4.84
CA LEU A 333 -22.26 23.63 5.56
C LEU A 333 -22.63 24.94 4.89
N TYR A 334 -23.93 25.16 4.70
CA TYR A 334 -24.42 26.41 4.13
C TYR A 334 -24.71 27.42 5.24
N VAL A 335 -24.25 28.64 5.03
CA VAL A 335 -24.47 29.79 5.90
C VAL A 335 -25.32 30.80 5.15
N ALA A 336 -26.62 30.82 5.43
CA ALA A 336 -27.58 31.72 4.82
C ALA A 336 -27.41 33.13 5.38
N VAL A 337 -27.19 34.10 4.50
CA VAL A 337 -26.97 35.51 4.85
C VAL A 337 -27.82 36.42 3.96
N ASP A 338 -28.31 37.51 4.54
CA ASP A 338 -28.95 38.60 3.79
C ASP A 338 -27.86 39.54 3.26
N GLU A 339 -27.88 39.87 1.96
CA GLU A 339 -26.86 40.71 1.32
C GLU A 339 -26.70 42.07 2.02
N VAL A 340 -27.77 42.59 2.64
CA VAL A 340 -27.71 43.86 3.39
C VAL A 340 -26.79 43.77 4.61
N LEU A 341 -26.62 42.58 5.21
CA LEU A 341 -25.70 42.40 6.35
C LEU A 341 -24.23 42.38 5.92
N LEU A 342 -23.96 42.18 4.63
CA LEU A 342 -22.59 42.14 4.08
C LEU A 342 -22.17 43.48 3.46
N SER A 343 -23.08 44.44 3.29
CA SER A 343 -22.80 45.69 2.58
C SER A 343 -21.77 46.60 3.27
N GLU A 344 -21.57 46.42 4.58
CA GLU A 344 -20.59 47.18 5.38
C GLU A 344 -19.24 46.44 5.51
N ILE A 345 -19.10 45.24 4.95
CA ILE A 345 -17.84 44.47 4.98
C ILE A 345 -16.97 44.82 3.78
N SER A 346 -15.77 45.32 4.07
CA SER A 346 -14.75 45.74 3.10
C SER A 346 -13.56 44.78 3.00
N ASP A 347 -13.43 43.82 3.90
CA ASP A 347 -12.33 42.84 3.91
C ASP A 347 -12.53 41.77 2.82
N GLN A 348 -11.71 41.84 1.77
CA GLN A 348 -11.77 40.89 0.65
C GLN A 348 -11.41 39.45 1.05
N LYS A 349 -10.61 39.25 2.11
CA LYS A 349 -10.25 37.91 2.58
C LYS A 349 -11.44 37.14 3.16
N PHE A 350 -12.45 37.84 3.64
CA PHE A 350 -13.70 37.23 4.10
C PHE A 350 -14.38 36.42 2.99
N PHE A 351 -14.26 36.86 1.74
CA PHE A 351 -14.86 36.22 0.57
C PHE A 351 -13.96 35.19 -0.11
N ASP A 352 -12.71 35.00 0.36
CA ASP A 352 -11.77 34.06 -0.26
C ASP A 352 -12.03 32.62 0.19
N SER A 353 -12.04 31.64 -0.71
CA SER A 353 -12.36 30.24 -0.38
C SER A 353 -11.33 29.59 0.54
N ASP A 354 -10.08 30.06 0.44
CA ASP A 354 -8.91 29.45 1.09
C ASP A 354 -8.66 30.02 2.49
N GLU A 355 -9.30 31.14 2.84
CA GLU A 355 -9.23 31.70 4.19
C GLU A 355 -10.07 30.81 5.14
N PRO A 356 -9.47 30.22 6.19
CA PRO A 356 -10.16 29.27 7.05
C PRO A 356 -11.24 29.96 7.88
N TRP A 357 -12.32 29.21 8.11
CA TRP A 357 -13.31 29.58 9.12
C TRP A 357 -12.81 29.12 10.49
N THR A 358 -12.95 30.00 11.47
CA THR A 358 -12.62 29.70 12.87
C THR A 358 -13.87 29.82 13.74
N LEU A 359 -14.02 28.88 14.65
CA LEU A 359 -15.02 28.91 15.71
C LEU A 359 -14.46 29.73 16.87
N LEU A 360 -15.14 30.84 17.20
CA LEU A 360 -14.76 31.71 18.30
C LEU A 360 -15.44 31.30 19.61
N ASP A 361 -16.74 31.02 19.57
CA ASP A 361 -17.53 30.71 20.76
C ASP A 361 -18.84 29.99 20.39
N PHE A 362 -19.36 29.21 21.33
CA PHE A 362 -20.67 28.53 21.23
C PHE A 362 -21.43 28.60 22.55
N SER A 363 -22.61 29.22 22.53
CA SER A 363 -23.48 29.35 23.70
C SER A 363 -24.60 28.31 23.69
N SER A 364 -24.48 27.27 24.51
CA SER A 364 -25.48 26.20 24.64
C SER A 364 -26.83 26.68 25.19
N SER A 365 -26.87 27.79 25.94
CA SER A 365 -28.10 28.38 26.48
C SER A 365 -28.89 29.21 25.46
N THR A 366 -28.20 29.82 24.49
CA THR A 366 -28.83 30.71 23.50
C THR A 366 -28.85 30.13 22.08
N GLY A 367 -28.12 29.03 21.85
CA GLY A 367 -27.92 28.39 20.54
C GLY A 367 -27.11 29.22 19.56
N THR A 368 -26.46 30.30 20.03
CA THR A 368 -25.73 31.24 19.18
C THR A 368 -24.32 30.71 18.91
N ILE A 369 -23.93 30.67 17.64
CA ILE A 369 -22.61 30.25 17.18
C ILE A 369 -21.88 31.49 16.68
N SER A 370 -20.66 31.70 17.15
CA SER A 370 -19.81 32.80 16.70
C SER A 370 -18.70 32.25 15.81
N LEU A 371 -18.78 32.56 14.52
CA LEU A 371 -17.77 32.19 13.52
C LEU A 371 -16.99 33.43 13.07
N ALA A 372 -15.74 33.24 12.67
CA ALA A 372 -14.97 34.30 12.06
C ALA A 372 -14.17 33.81 10.87
N LYS A 373 -13.87 34.76 9.98
CA LYS A 373 -13.03 34.58 8.83
C LYS A 373 -12.27 35.88 8.57
N SER A 374 -10.96 35.82 8.70
CA SER A 374 -10.07 36.99 8.75
C SER A 374 -10.47 38.03 9.81
N SER A 375 -10.75 39.28 9.43
CA SER A 375 -11.16 40.34 10.36
C SER A 375 -12.68 40.41 10.61
N VAL A 376 -13.47 39.54 9.98
CA VAL A 376 -14.93 39.59 10.03
C VAL A 376 -15.48 38.48 10.94
N ARG A 377 -16.35 38.87 11.87
CA ARG A 377 -17.09 37.97 12.76
C ARG A 377 -18.56 37.93 12.36
N ILE A 378 -19.11 36.73 12.26
CA ILE A 378 -20.54 36.48 12.06
C ILE A 378 -21.12 35.73 13.25
N GLU A 379 -22.31 36.14 13.67
CA GLU A 379 -23.12 35.43 14.66
C GLU A 379 -24.28 34.78 13.92
N CYS A 380 -24.39 33.46 14.05
CA CYS A 380 -25.41 32.68 13.37
C CYS A 380 -26.14 31.72 14.31
N LYS A 381 -27.31 31.26 13.88
CA LYS A 381 -28.10 30.21 14.54
C LYS A 381 -28.59 29.20 13.51
N PRO A 382 -28.82 27.94 13.90
CA PRO A 382 -29.51 26.98 13.04
C PRO A 382 -30.89 27.53 12.61
N SER A 383 -31.26 27.30 11.36
CA SER A 383 -32.61 27.58 10.86
C SER A 383 -33.65 26.72 11.60
N ALA A 384 -34.94 27.06 11.49
CA ALA A 384 -36.00 26.34 12.18
C ALA A 384 -36.06 24.83 11.86
N ASN A 385 -35.55 24.42 10.69
CA ASN A 385 -35.51 23.04 10.23
C ASN A 385 -34.14 22.37 10.45
N TYR A 386 -33.18 23.09 11.07
CA TYR A 386 -31.80 22.64 11.34
C TYR A 386 -30.98 22.33 10.09
N GLU A 387 -31.41 22.78 8.92
CA GLU A 387 -30.77 22.42 7.65
C GLU A 387 -29.63 23.37 7.25
N ILE A 388 -29.61 24.59 7.82
CA ILE A 388 -28.73 25.69 7.39
C ILE A 388 -28.41 26.56 8.61
N LEU A 389 -27.27 27.27 8.61
CA LEU A 389 -26.98 28.31 9.60
C LEU A 389 -27.43 29.68 9.08
N GLU A 390 -28.32 30.35 9.79
CA GLU A 390 -28.78 31.71 9.46
C GLU A 390 -27.96 32.75 10.21
N VAL A 391 -27.36 33.67 9.45
CA VAL A 391 -26.61 34.81 10.01
C VAL A 391 -27.59 35.82 10.61
N ILE A 392 -27.37 36.13 11.87
CA ILE A 392 -28.12 37.14 12.64
C ILE A 392 -27.42 38.49 12.55
N LYS A 393 -26.08 38.47 12.59
CA LYS A 393 -25.25 39.68 12.59
C LYS A 393 -23.90 39.39 11.96
N ALA A 394 -23.38 40.35 11.20
CA ALA A 394 -22.02 40.37 10.71
C ALA A 394 -21.34 41.67 11.15
N THR A 395 -20.08 41.58 11.58
CA THR A 395 -19.31 42.71 12.10
C THR A 395 -17.88 42.61 11.63
N GLN A 396 -17.40 43.62 10.91
CA GLN A 396 -15.98 43.75 10.59
C GLN A 396 -15.25 44.36 11.78
N THR A 397 -14.21 43.68 12.25
CA THR A 397 -13.33 44.15 13.32
C THR A 397 -12.03 44.66 12.71
N GLY A 398 -11.32 45.57 13.38
CA GLY A 398 -10.06 46.12 12.86
C GLY A 398 -8.84 45.18 12.93
N ALA A 399 -9.03 43.94 13.42
CA ALA A 399 -7.95 42.98 13.68
C ALA A 399 -8.42 41.54 13.38
N LEU A 400 -7.46 40.67 13.04
CA LEU A 400 -7.73 39.26 12.75
C LEU A 400 -8.31 38.55 13.98
N GLN A 401 -9.40 37.80 13.77
CA GLN A 401 -10.07 37.06 14.81
C GLN A 401 -9.46 35.66 14.90
N ILE A 402 -8.95 35.29 16.07
CA ILE A 402 -8.26 34.02 16.32
C ILE A 402 -9.23 33.10 17.08
N GLY A 403 -9.50 31.91 16.54
CA GLY A 403 -10.37 30.89 17.12
C GLY A 403 -9.86 29.48 16.82
N ILE A 404 -10.69 28.47 17.07
CA ILE A 404 -10.38 27.08 16.70
C ILE A 404 -10.73 26.85 15.24
N ASP A 405 -9.77 26.33 14.47
CA ASP A 405 -10.01 25.95 13.08
C ASP A 405 -11.11 24.90 13.00
N THR A 406 -12.13 25.20 12.21
CA THR A 406 -13.25 24.27 12.02
C THR A 406 -12.88 23.23 10.97
N PRO A 407 -13.08 21.93 11.21
CA PRO A 407 -12.87 20.90 10.19
C PRO A 407 -13.96 20.93 9.10
N PHE A 408 -14.99 21.74 9.29
CA PHE A 408 -16.10 21.92 8.37
C PHE A 408 -15.81 23.03 7.36
N ARG A 409 -16.25 22.83 6.12
CA ARG A 409 -16.23 23.90 5.11
C ARG A 409 -17.56 24.65 5.15
N PHE A 410 -17.51 25.98 5.27
CA PHE A 410 -18.71 26.82 5.20
C PHE A 410 -18.81 27.54 3.87
N THR A 411 -20.03 27.64 3.35
CA THR A 411 -20.33 28.36 2.12
C THR A 411 -21.48 29.31 2.34
N LEU A 412 -21.24 30.58 2.04
CA LEU A 412 -22.24 31.63 2.15
C LEU A 412 -23.26 31.48 1.02
N ILE A 413 -24.54 31.52 1.36
CA ILE A 413 -25.66 31.46 0.40
C ILE A 413 -26.69 32.56 0.70
N GLU A 414 -27.34 33.09 -0.32
CA GLU A 414 -28.37 34.13 -0.16
C GLU A 414 -29.66 33.57 0.47
N ARG A 415 -30.22 34.28 1.45
CA ARG A 415 -31.33 33.80 2.28
C ARG A 415 -32.60 33.46 1.48
N ASN A 416 -32.95 34.23 0.45
CA ASN A 416 -34.14 33.95 -0.37
C ASN A 416 -33.95 32.71 -1.25
N LEU A 417 -32.70 32.42 -1.67
CA LEU A 417 -32.36 31.21 -2.41
C LEU A 417 -32.39 29.96 -1.53
N ALA A 418 -31.85 30.05 -0.31
CA ALA A 418 -31.90 28.99 0.69
C ALA A 418 -33.35 28.51 0.96
N ALA A 419 -34.29 29.46 1.05
CA ALA A 419 -35.71 29.17 1.24
C ALA A 419 -36.39 28.51 0.03
N ARG A 420 -35.86 28.67 -1.19
CA ARG A 420 -36.44 28.14 -2.44
C ARG A 420 -35.78 26.85 -2.93
N GLY A 421 -34.52 26.60 -2.55
CA GLY A 421 -33.67 25.57 -3.16
C GLY A 421 -33.57 24.23 -2.43
N GLN A 422 -34.20 24.04 -1.26
CA GLN A 422 -33.94 22.88 -0.39
C GLN A 422 -32.44 22.60 -0.20
N VAL A 423 -31.62 23.65 -0.15
CA VAL A 423 -30.18 23.54 0.02
C VAL A 423 -29.93 23.54 1.51
N GLY A 424 -29.64 22.37 2.05
CA GLY A 424 -29.58 22.21 3.48
C GLY A 424 -29.13 20.82 3.84
N TRP A 425 -28.31 20.73 4.87
CA TRP A 425 -27.76 19.48 5.32
C TRP A 425 -27.94 19.41 6.83
N ARG A 426 -29.12 18.91 7.22
CA ARG A 426 -29.52 18.80 8.61
C ARG A 426 -28.50 18.01 9.43
N ASP A 427 -28.13 16.83 8.94
CA ASP A 427 -27.15 16.00 9.62
C ASP A 427 -25.80 16.70 9.76
N GLY A 428 -25.43 17.56 8.81
CA GLY A 428 -24.21 18.36 8.89
C GLY A 428 -24.26 19.50 9.87
N VAL A 429 -25.38 20.23 9.92
CA VAL A 429 -25.58 21.26 10.94
C VAL A 429 -25.65 20.62 12.31
N ASP A 430 -26.27 19.45 12.45
CA ASP A 430 -26.29 18.67 13.68
C ASP A 430 -24.88 18.20 14.06
N GLU A 431 -24.07 17.72 13.11
CA GLU A 431 -22.67 17.33 13.32
C GLU A 431 -21.79 18.53 13.68
N PHE A 432 -22.03 19.69 13.06
CA PHE A 432 -21.34 20.93 13.39
C PHE A 432 -21.74 21.47 14.76
N LEU A 433 -23.01 21.34 15.15
CA LEU A 433 -23.47 21.67 16.49
C LEU A 433 -22.88 20.71 17.53
N SER A 434 -22.76 19.42 17.20
CA SER A 434 -22.03 18.44 18.00
C SER A 434 -20.54 18.79 18.10
N PHE A 435 -19.89 19.20 17.02
CA PHE A 435 -18.53 19.71 17.03
C PHE A 435 -18.41 20.98 17.87
N CYS A 436 -19.34 21.93 17.78
CA CYS A 436 -19.34 23.14 18.60
C CYS A 436 -19.52 22.80 20.08
N ALA A 437 -20.40 21.85 20.40
CA ALA A 437 -20.61 21.36 21.76
C ALA A 437 -19.38 20.60 22.30
N GLN A 438 -18.74 19.77 21.47
CA GLN A 438 -17.52 19.03 21.79
C GLN A 438 -16.31 19.95 21.88
N THR A 439 -16.21 20.96 21.03
CA THR A 439 -15.13 21.95 21.01
C THR A 439 -15.29 22.94 22.16
N ALA A 440 -16.52 23.27 22.57
CA ALA A 440 -16.78 23.99 23.82
C ALA A 440 -16.42 23.17 25.07
N LEU A 441 -16.33 21.83 24.95
CA LEU A 441 -15.76 20.94 25.95
C LEU A 441 -14.22 20.86 25.82
N ASP A 442 -13.66 20.81 24.60
CA ASP A 442 -12.20 20.77 24.30
C ASP A 442 -11.47 22.10 24.60
N MET A 443 -12.12 23.25 24.39
CA MET A 443 -11.63 24.58 24.80
C MET A 443 -11.44 24.68 26.33
N LYS A 444 -11.83 23.64 27.06
CA LYS A 444 -11.69 23.52 28.51
C LYS A 444 -10.85 22.33 29.01
N ASP A 445 -10.17 21.52 28.16
CA ASP A 445 -9.10 20.51 28.45
C ASP A 445 -9.34 19.09 27.86
N SER A 446 -8.36 18.46 27.16
CA SER A 446 -8.32 16.98 26.96
C SER A 446 -6.89 16.39 26.95
N PRO A 447 -6.37 15.90 28.10
CA PRO A 447 -5.08 15.20 28.21
C PRO A 447 -5.01 13.80 27.54
N GLU A 448 -6.13 13.25 27.08
CA GLU A 448 -6.25 11.87 26.60
C GLU A 448 -5.64 11.66 25.20
N ARG A 449 -5.81 12.62 24.29
CA ARG A 449 -5.24 12.57 22.93
C ARG A 449 -3.70 12.64 22.95
N LEU A 450 -3.13 13.46 23.84
CA LEU A 450 -1.68 13.51 24.07
C LEU A 450 -1.16 12.19 24.65
N ALA A 451 -1.91 11.54 25.53
CA ALA A 451 -1.56 10.24 26.08
C ALA A 451 -1.54 9.14 25.00
N GLN A 452 -2.52 9.16 24.08
CA GLN A 452 -2.60 8.17 22.99
C GLN A 452 -1.49 8.37 21.94
N SER A 453 -1.17 9.61 21.55
CA SER A 453 -0.02 9.89 20.67
C SER A 453 1.30 9.39 21.29
N ARG A 454 1.51 9.64 22.59
CA ARG A 454 2.66 9.11 23.33
C ARG A 454 2.67 7.58 23.39
N PHE A 455 1.51 6.93 23.42
CA PHE A 455 1.40 5.47 23.40
C PHE A 455 1.92 4.87 22.08
N TYR A 456 1.59 5.46 20.92
CA TYR A 456 2.16 5.03 19.64
C TYR A 456 3.66 5.32 19.54
N GLN A 457 4.12 6.49 20.02
CA GLN A 457 5.55 6.84 20.01
C GLN A 457 6.41 5.92 20.88
N ARG A 458 5.86 5.39 21.98
CA ARG A 458 6.54 4.39 22.82
C ARG A 458 6.92 3.13 22.03
N TRP A 459 6.19 2.76 20.98
CA TRP A 459 6.58 1.63 20.12
C TRP A 459 7.88 1.87 19.35
N GLU A 460 8.24 3.12 19.05
CA GLU A 460 9.56 3.43 18.46
C GLU A 460 10.67 3.05 19.44
N GLN A 461 10.47 3.31 20.75
CA GLN A 461 11.43 2.95 21.79
C GLN A 461 11.52 1.42 21.95
N VAL A 462 10.38 0.71 21.86
CA VAL A 462 10.37 -0.77 21.89
C VAL A 462 11.13 -1.35 20.69
N ILE A 463 10.90 -0.84 19.47
CA ILE A 463 11.60 -1.30 18.28
C ILE A 463 13.09 -0.91 18.35
N ALA A 464 13.42 0.29 18.82
CA ALA A 464 14.79 0.73 18.98
C ALA A 464 15.55 -0.13 19.99
N TYR A 465 14.93 -0.50 21.12
CA TYR A 465 15.48 -1.42 22.11
C TYR A 465 15.65 -2.83 21.52
N GLN A 466 14.65 -3.35 20.80
CA GLN A 466 14.79 -4.63 20.12
C GLN A 466 15.93 -4.63 19.11
N ARG A 467 16.12 -3.53 18.35
CA ARG A 467 17.24 -3.34 17.42
C ARG A 467 18.59 -3.21 18.11
N SER A 468 18.66 -2.51 19.25
CA SER A 468 19.91 -2.38 20.00
C SER A 468 20.34 -3.68 20.65
N ARG A 469 19.38 -4.56 20.93
CA ARG A 469 19.56 -5.94 21.42
C ARG A 469 19.52 -7.00 20.31
N GLU A 470 19.35 -6.63 19.02
CA GLU A 470 19.60 -7.55 17.90
C GLU A 470 21.06 -8.00 17.99
N GLU A 471 21.34 -9.25 17.65
CA GLU A 471 22.65 -9.86 17.91
C GLU A 471 23.75 -9.12 17.13
N VAL A 472 24.38 -8.19 17.81
CA VAL A 472 25.59 -7.49 17.41
C VAL A 472 26.74 -8.29 18.00
N SER A 473 27.34 -9.15 17.20
CA SER A 473 28.65 -9.70 17.53
C SER A 473 29.69 -8.72 17.05
N SER A 474 30.58 -8.30 17.94
CA SER A 474 31.71 -7.47 17.58
C SER A 474 33.00 -8.04 18.15
N VAL A 475 34.06 -7.95 17.37
CA VAL A 475 35.42 -8.23 17.83
C VAL A 475 36.25 -6.97 17.64
N ASN A 476 36.88 -6.52 18.73
CA ASN A 476 37.90 -5.48 18.70
C ASN A 476 39.25 -6.16 18.53
N PHE A 477 40.13 -5.61 17.72
CA PHE A 477 41.47 -6.13 17.50
C PHE A 477 42.41 -5.02 17.03
N GLN A 478 43.70 -5.16 17.28
CA GLN A 478 44.71 -4.24 16.75
C GLN A 478 44.94 -4.48 15.25
N ALA A 479 45.29 -3.42 14.51
CA ALA A 479 45.60 -3.53 13.09
C ALA A 479 46.72 -4.57 12.79
N SER A 480 47.66 -4.76 13.71
CA SER A 480 48.70 -5.80 13.66
C SER A 480 48.18 -7.25 13.57
N ALA A 481 46.92 -7.51 13.96
CA ALA A 481 46.30 -8.82 13.86
C ALA A 481 45.85 -9.17 12.43
N LEU A 482 45.82 -8.20 11.51
CA LEU A 482 45.50 -8.40 10.10
C LEU A 482 46.74 -8.80 9.30
N VAL A 483 46.58 -9.77 8.41
CA VAL A 483 47.57 -10.15 7.40
C VAL A 483 47.06 -9.70 6.03
N GLN A 484 47.84 -8.88 5.34
CA GLN A 484 47.60 -8.59 3.93
C GLN A 484 48.06 -9.77 3.08
N LEU A 485 47.15 -10.32 2.28
CA LEU A 485 47.41 -11.39 1.33
C LEU A 485 47.60 -10.79 -0.08
N GLU A 486 48.11 -11.57 -1.02
CA GLU A 486 48.16 -11.19 -2.45
C GLU A 486 46.71 -10.91 -2.93
N ASP A 487 46.51 -9.87 -3.75
CA ASP A 487 45.21 -9.41 -4.30
C ASP A 487 44.27 -8.60 -3.38
N GLU A 488 44.76 -7.59 -2.64
CA GLU A 488 43.93 -6.66 -1.82
C GLU A 488 43.01 -7.36 -0.79
N SER A 489 43.41 -8.54 -0.31
CA SER A 489 42.63 -9.31 0.67
C SER A 489 43.27 -9.21 2.07
N LEU A 490 42.43 -8.98 3.09
CA LEU A 490 42.84 -8.89 4.49
C LEU A 490 42.37 -10.13 5.24
N ARG A 491 43.25 -10.73 6.05
CA ARG A 491 42.92 -11.89 6.87
C ARG A 491 43.14 -11.63 8.35
N LEU A 492 42.07 -11.73 9.13
CA LEU A 492 42.12 -11.78 10.59
C LEU A 492 42.23 -13.25 11.02
N SER A 493 43.34 -13.61 11.65
CA SER A 493 43.59 -14.99 12.10
C SER A 493 43.44 -15.13 13.61
N ARG A 494 42.78 -16.21 14.04
CA ARG A 494 42.47 -16.51 15.45
C ARG A 494 43.71 -16.63 16.34
N ASP A 495 44.83 -17.08 15.79
CA ASP A 495 46.11 -17.27 16.48
C ASP A 495 46.85 -15.95 16.80
N ARG A 496 46.43 -14.83 16.19
CA ARG A 496 47.00 -13.50 16.40
C ARG A 496 46.21 -12.63 17.37
N LEU A 497 45.12 -13.17 17.92
CA LEU A 497 44.25 -12.49 18.87
C LEU A 497 44.66 -12.80 20.31
N SER A 498 44.51 -11.82 21.20
CA SER A 498 44.69 -12.01 22.63
C SER A 498 43.57 -12.87 23.22
N TYR A 499 43.81 -13.46 24.41
CA TYR A 499 42.84 -14.32 25.08
C TYR A 499 41.48 -13.63 25.34
N ALA A 500 41.48 -12.31 25.50
CA ALA A 500 40.27 -11.50 25.70
C ALA A 500 39.46 -11.29 24.40
N GLU A 501 40.09 -11.42 23.23
CA GLU A 501 39.47 -11.18 21.92
C GLU A 501 38.95 -12.47 21.28
N LEU A 502 39.41 -13.64 21.74
CA LEU A 502 39.03 -14.96 21.19
C LEU A 502 37.53 -15.27 21.31
N ASP A 503 36.90 -14.93 22.44
CA ASP A 503 35.45 -15.15 22.64
C ASP A 503 34.63 -14.27 21.68
N GLY A 504 35.02 -13.01 21.51
CA GLY A 504 34.41 -12.10 20.54
C GLY A 504 34.61 -12.55 19.09
N PHE A 505 35.78 -13.13 18.77
CA PHE A 505 36.06 -13.71 17.45
C PHE A 505 35.18 -14.93 17.17
N ASP A 506 35.10 -15.89 18.10
CA ASP A 506 34.34 -17.13 17.92
C ASP A 506 32.83 -16.82 17.76
N GLN A 507 32.30 -15.84 18.50
CA GLN A 507 30.92 -15.35 18.34
C GLN A 507 30.69 -14.65 17.00
N THR A 508 31.64 -13.82 16.56
CA THR A 508 31.56 -13.09 15.29
C THR A 508 31.60 -14.06 14.10
N VAL A 509 32.40 -15.13 14.17
CA VAL A 509 32.46 -16.18 13.13
C VAL A 509 31.12 -16.90 12.99
N GLU A 510 30.48 -17.30 14.08
CA GLU A 510 29.18 -17.99 14.03
C GLU A 510 28.09 -17.09 13.42
N LYS A 511 28.05 -15.80 13.79
CA LYS A 511 27.10 -14.83 13.21
C LYS A 511 27.40 -14.50 11.75
N LEU A 512 28.68 -14.43 11.38
CA LEU A 512 29.08 -14.22 10.00
C LEU A 512 28.68 -15.41 9.11
N LYS A 513 28.80 -16.66 9.60
CA LYS A 513 28.27 -17.84 8.89
C LYS A 513 26.76 -17.76 8.67
N GLU A 514 26.02 -17.26 9.66
CA GLU A 514 24.57 -17.07 9.54
C GLU A 514 24.23 -16.04 8.45
N VAL A 515 24.95 -14.92 8.38
CA VAL A 515 24.80 -13.89 7.33
C VAL A 515 25.20 -14.42 5.95
N LEU A 516 26.24 -15.26 5.88
CA LEU A 516 26.77 -15.83 4.64
C LEU A 516 26.03 -17.08 4.15
N ASP A 517 25.06 -17.64 4.91
CA ASP A 517 24.30 -18.83 4.48
C ASP A 517 23.50 -18.51 3.19
N PRO A 518 23.57 -19.34 2.13
CA PRO A 518 22.82 -19.15 0.89
C PRO A 518 21.29 -19.07 1.07
N ARG A 519 20.76 -19.61 2.18
CA ARG A 519 19.34 -19.55 2.55
C ARG A 519 18.97 -18.21 3.19
N ASN A 520 19.95 -17.43 3.64
CA ASN A 520 19.74 -16.11 4.21
C ASN A 520 19.51 -15.09 3.08
N LYS A 521 18.43 -14.31 3.19
CA LYS A 521 18.01 -13.31 2.18
C LYS A 521 18.44 -11.88 2.55
N LEU A 522 19.24 -11.72 3.60
CA LEU A 522 19.77 -10.42 4.02
C LEU A 522 20.86 -9.96 3.05
N ASN A 523 20.87 -8.66 2.72
CA ASN A 523 21.99 -8.07 1.99
C ASN A 523 23.20 -8.00 2.95
N GLN A 524 24.24 -8.77 2.62
CA GLN A 524 25.43 -9.00 3.43
C GLN A 524 26.19 -7.69 3.72
N ASP A 525 26.16 -6.74 2.79
CA ASP A 525 26.87 -5.45 2.86
C ASP A 525 26.33 -4.52 3.96
N PHE A 526 25.06 -4.70 4.36
CA PHE A 526 24.46 -3.95 5.46
C PHE A 526 24.63 -4.62 6.82
N CYS A 527 25.11 -5.86 6.83
CA CYS A 527 25.22 -6.69 8.01
C CYS A 527 26.63 -6.68 8.59
N VAL A 528 27.68 -6.40 7.80
CA VAL A 528 29.07 -6.42 8.27
C VAL A 528 29.71 -5.05 8.10
N ARG A 529 30.32 -4.51 9.16
CA ARG A 529 31.01 -3.21 9.12
C ARG A 529 32.34 -3.28 9.86
N LEU A 530 33.34 -2.67 9.25
CA LEU A 530 34.66 -2.47 9.86
C LEU A 530 34.79 -1.01 10.29
N TYR A 531 35.14 -0.80 11.56
CA TYR A 531 35.39 0.51 12.14
C TYR A 531 36.83 0.64 12.59
N LYS A 532 37.34 1.88 12.61
CA LYS A 532 38.64 2.28 13.13
C LYS A 532 38.47 3.29 14.26
N TRP A 533 39.32 3.23 15.28
CA TRP A 533 39.27 4.16 16.41
C TRP A 533 39.76 5.56 16.03
N ASP A 534 38.93 6.59 16.21
CA ASP A 534 39.32 7.99 16.04
C ASP A 534 39.67 8.59 17.41
N GLU A 535 40.96 8.89 17.63
CA GLU A 535 41.43 9.47 18.89
C GLU A 535 40.84 10.85 19.17
N ALA A 536 40.65 11.68 18.14
CA ALA A 536 40.17 13.06 18.30
C ALA A 536 38.71 13.11 18.71
N ARG A 537 37.91 12.11 18.32
CA ARG A 537 36.49 12.00 18.66
C ARG A 537 36.20 11.01 19.78
N CYS A 538 37.19 10.23 20.19
CA CYS A 538 37.05 9.13 21.17
C CYS A 538 35.92 8.16 20.78
N GLU A 539 35.78 7.87 19.48
CA GLU A 539 34.73 7.00 18.95
C GLU A 539 35.25 6.13 17.79
N PHE A 540 34.52 5.06 17.46
CA PHE A 540 34.81 4.22 16.30
C PHE A 540 34.13 4.80 15.04
N ILE A 541 34.92 5.15 14.02
CA ILE A 541 34.45 5.65 12.73
C ILE A 541 34.58 4.59 11.63
N LEU A 542 33.74 4.64 10.59
CA LEU A 542 33.73 3.65 9.53
C LEU A 542 35.06 3.63 8.76
N ALA A 543 35.62 2.43 8.54
CA ALA A 543 36.92 2.25 7.88
C ALA A 543 36.85 2.12 6.34
N THR A 544 35.65 2.08 5.75
CA THR A 544 35.43 1.87 4.31
C THR A 544 35.04 3.15 3.56
N ASP A 545 35.57 3.33 2.34
CA ASP A 545 35.15 4.38 1.39
C ASP A 545 33.95 3.89 0.55
N ARG A 546 32.93 4.74 0.33
CA ARG A 546 31.59 4.37 -0.17
C ARG A 546 31.54 3.81 -1.61
N ARG A 547 32.67 3.60 -2.27
CA ARG A 547 32.76 3.35 -3.71
C ARG A 547 33.00 1.89 -4.12
N ARG A 548 33.31 0.96 -3.21
CA ARG A 548 33.46 -0.49 -3.50
C ARG A 548 32.96 -1.37 -2.34
N PHE A 549 32.27 -2.46 -2.68
CA PHE A 549 31.64 -3.39 -1.73
C PHE A 549 32.60 -4.54 -1.38
N PRO A 550 32.99 -4.72 -0.11
CA PRO A 550 33.90 -5.79 0.29
C PRO A 550 33.19 -7.15 0.39
N LEU A 551 33.88 -8.21 -0.03
CA LEU A 551 33.44 -9.59 0.10
C LEU A 551 33.99 -10.19 1.39
N TYR A 552 33.14 -10.89 2.14
CA TYR A 552 33.54 -11.53 3.41
C TYR A 552 33.49 -13.05 3.27
N SER A 553 34.53 -13.72 3.75
CA SER A 553 34.51 -15.18 3.94
C SER A 553 35.03 -15.55 5.32
N CYS A 554 34.58 -16.66 5.88
CA CYS A 554 35.04 -17.11 7.19
C CYS A 554 35.25 -18.62 7.25
N SER A 555 36.24 -19.00 8.05
CA SER A 555 36.52 -20.36 8.47
C SER A 555 36.45 -20.44 10.00
N LYS A 556 36.69 -21.63 10.57
CA LYS A 556 36.75 -21.78 12.03
C LYS A 556 37.87 -20.94 12.67
N ASP A 557 38.95 -20.68 11.93
CA ASP A 557 40.18 -20.09 12.48
C ASP A 557 40.56 -18.75 11.83
N SER A 558 39.78 -18.25 10.87
CA SER A 558 40.06 -16.96 10.23
C SER A 558 38.83 -16.30 9.59
N ILE A 559 38.84 -14.97 9.54
CA ILE A 559 37.92 -14.14 8.76
C ILE A 559 38.73 -13.45 7.66
N SER A 560 38.32 -13.61 6.41
CA SER A 560 38.92 -12.93 5.26
C SER A 560 37.99 -11.86 4.72
N ILE A 561 38.57 -10.74 4.32
CA ILE A 561 37.89 -9.56 3.82
C ILE A 561 38.56 -9.14 2.51
N ASP A 562 37.86 -9.34 1.39
CA ASP A 562 38.38 -9.07 0.04
C ASP A 562 37.83 -7.73 -0.46
N GLY A 563 38.72 -6.77 -0.71
CA GLY A 563 38.35 -5.44 -1.20
C GLY A 563 39.42 -4.37 -0.98
N ALA A 564 39.32 -3.24 -1.68
CA ALA A 564 40.27 -2.15 -1.55
C ALA A 564 40.16 -1.43 -0.19
N PHE A 565 40.93 -1.89 0.81
CA PHE A 565 41.05 -1.24 2.12
C PHE A 565 42.31 -0.39 2.22
N SER A 566 42.18 0.84 2.73
CA SER A 566 43.31 1.57 3.28
C SER A 566 43.53 1.09 4.73
N LEU A 567 44.51 0.21 4.93
CA LEU A 567 44.97 -0.08 6.30
C LEU A 567 45.50 1.21 6.94
N PRO A 568 45.28 1.41 8.25
CA PRO A 568 45.97 2.46 8.97
C PRO A 568 47.48 2.28 8.87
N GLU A 569 48.24 3.37 8.72
CA GLU A 569 49.72 3.33 8.79
C GLU A 569 50.21 2.94 10.20
N ASP A 570 49.38 3.14 11.22
CA ASP A 570 49.66 2.79 12.60
C ASP A 570 49.17 1.38 12.95
N GLU A 571 50.12 0.45 13.13
CA GLU A 571 49.86 -0.94 13.51
C GLU A 571 49.22 -1.11 14.90
N THR A 572 49.26 -0.06 15.74
CA THR A 572 48.65 -0.05 17.08
C THR A 572 47.19 0.43 17.07
N MET A 573 46.69 0.89 15.93
CA MET A 573 45.32 1.38 15.81
C MET A 573 44.30 0.28 16.12
N MET A 574 43.34 0.59 16.98
CA MET A 574 42.24 -0.32 17.30
C MET A 574 41.19 -0.34 16.18
N LEU A 575 40.88 -1.54 15.71
CA LEU A 575 39.81 -1.82 14.77
C LEU A 575 38.68 -2.58 15.45
N ARG A 576 37.47 -2.45 14.91
CA ARG A 576 36.28 -3.17 15.37
C ARG A 576 35.53 -3.72 14.17
N LEU A 577 35.41 -5.04 14.09
CA LEU A 577 34.50 -5.71 13.16
C LEU A 577 33.16 -5.92 13.85
N VAL A 578 32.08 -5.46 13.24
CA VAL A 578 30.71 -5.57 13.74
C VAL A 578 29.89 -6.37 12.74
N VAL A 579 29.25 -7.44 13.20
CA VAL A 579 28.25 -8.19 12.42
C VAL A 579 26.89 -7.97 13.09
N THR A 580 25.93 -7.47 12.32
CA THR A 580 24.56 -7.15 12.75
C THR A 580 23.58 -7.96 11.91
N VAL A 581 22.90 -8.92 12.53
CA VAL A 581 21.80 -9.66 11.89
C VAL A 581 20.51 -8.88 12.09
N THR A 582 20.24 -7.92 11.20
CA THR A 582 19.02 -7.11 11.34
C THR A 582 17.76 -7.88 10.93
N SER A 583 16.73 -7.84 11.78
CA SER A 583 15.42 -8.40 11.43
C SER A 583 14.76 -7.54 10.36
N THR A 584 14.58 -8.08 9.15
CA THR A 584 13.78 -7.42 8.09
C THR A 584 12.36 -7.11 8.54
N ALA A 585 11.81 -7.89 9.48
CA ALA A 585 10.52 -7.63 10.09
C ALA A 585 10.52 -6.35 10.93
N LEU A 586 11.53 -6.14 11.78
CA LEU A 586 11.66 -4.92 12.60
C LEU A 586 11.98 -3.67 11.77
N LYS A 587 12.64 -3.84 10.62
CA LYS A 587 12.79 -2.76 9.63
C LYS A 587 11.44 -2.28 9.10
N ARG A 588 10.61 -3.22 8.62
CA ARG A 588 9.27 -2.93 8.07
C ARG A 588 8.31 -2.35 9.11
N GLN A 589 8.37 -2.85 10.34
CA GLN A 589 7.55 -2.36 11.44
C GLN A 589 7.88 -0.92 11.83
N ALA A 590 9.17 -0.55 11.88
CA ALA A 590 9.53 0.85 12.14
C ALA A 590 9.11 1.78 11.02
N GLN A 591 9.27 1.37 9.75
CA GLN A 591 8.83 2.16 8.62
C GLN A 591 7.32 2.42 8.69
N ALA A 592 6.52 1.42 9.06
CA ALA A 592 5.08 1.60 9.21
C ALA A 592 4.70 2.60 10.32
N LEU A 593 5.46 2.67 11.43
CA LEU A 593 5.24 3.70 12.45
C LEU A 593 5.61 5.09 11.92
N GLU A 594 6.74 5.21 11.25
CA GLU A 594 7.20 6.47 10.65
C GLU A 594 6.18 6.98 9.61
N ASP A 595 5.73 6.12 8.71
CA ASP A 595 4.69 6.41 7.70
C ASP A 595 3.37 6.85 8.36
N PHE A 596 3.00 6.24 9.50
CA PHE A 596 1.80 6.62 10.25
C PHE A 596 1.91 8.04 10.84
N PHE A 597 3.08 8.38 11.39
CA PHE A 597 3.33 9.71 11.93
C PHE A 597 3.48 10.77 10.84
N ASN A 598 4.06 10.41 9.68
CA ASN A 598 4.26 11.27 8.51
C ASN A 598 3.03 11.38 7.57
N ASP A 599 1.85 10.98 8.05
CA ASP A 599 0.56 11.12 7.33
C ASP A 599 0.51 10.39 5.97
N GLN A 600 1.24 9.27 5.84
CA GLN A 600 1.29 8.47 4.61
C GLN A 600 0.15 7.44 4.49
N LEU A 601 -0.96 7.62 5.21
CA LEU A 601 -2.11 6.72 5.17
C LEU A 601 -2.95 6.94 3.91
N VAL A 602 -3.36 5.84 3.25
CA VAL A 602 -4.33 5.87 2.14
C VAL A 602 -5.69 6.44 2.59
N ASN A 603 -6.12 6.17 3.83
CA ASN A 603 -7.26 6.83 4.46
C ASN A 603 -6.80 7.60 5.73
N PRO A 604 -6.56 8.92 5.63
CA PRO A 604 -6.19 9.78 6.76
C PRO A 604 -7.20 9.79 7.91
N ALA A 605 -8.48 9.50 7.67
CA ALA A 605 -9.47 9.42 8.75
C ALA A 605 -9.09 8.34 9.77
N LEU A 606 -8.49 7.23 9.31
CA LEU A 606 -8.01 6.16 10.19
C LEU A 606 -7.01 6.69 11.23
N LYS A 607 -6.16 7.67 10.91
CA LYS A 607 -5.21 8.22 11.89
C LYS A 607 -5.93 8.83 13.10
N ASN A 608 -6.96 9.63 12.85
CA ASN A 608 -7.76 10.22 13.93
C ASN A 608 -8.53 9.15 14.70
N ILE A 609 -9.10 8.17 14.00
CA ILE A 609 -9.83 7.06 14.64
C ILE A 609 -8.90 6.22 15.52
N LEU A 610 -7.67 5.98 15.08
CA LEU A 610 -6.68 5.22 15.86
C LEU A 610 -6.13 6.01 17.06
N LEU A 611 -5.99 7.34 16.94
CA LEU A 611 -5.52 8.20 18.02
C LEU A 611 -6.62 8.60 19.02
N SER A 612 -7.89 8.55 18.64
CA SER A 612 -9.03 8.96 19.47
C SER A 612 -10.28 8.13 19.12
N PRO A 613 -10.25 6.80 19.34
CA PRO A 613 -11.33 5.90 18.93
C PRO A 613 -12.69 6.23 19.54
N GLU A 614 -12.69 6.68 20.80
CA GLU A 614 -13.90 7.12 21.52
C GLU A 614 -14.62 8.31 20.88
N GLN A 615 -13.91 9.11 20.08
CA GLN A 615 -14.46 10.30 19.42
C GLN A 615 -14.94 10.02 18.00
N TYR A 616 -14.74 8.80 17.48
CA TYR A 616 -15.19 8.46 16.14
C TYR A 616 -16.72 8.39 16.08
N LEU A 617 -17.31 8.96 15.03
CA LEU A 617 -18.71 8.78 14.71
C LEU A 617 -18.81 7.81 13.54
N ALA A 618 -19.45 6.65 13.78
CA ALA A 618 -19.56 5.60 12.78
C ALA A 618 -20.27 6.13 11.52
N GLU A 619 -19.57 6.05 10.39
CA GLU A 619 -20.12 6.43 9.09
C GLU A 619 -20.63 5.19 8.36
N GLN A 620 -21.86 5.23 7.85
CA GLN A 620 -22.40 4.15 7.04
C GLN A 620 -22.34 4.48 5.55
N ASP A 621 -21.90 3.53 4.71
CA ASP A 621 -22.04 3.62 3.26
C ASP A 621 -23.54 3.49 2.92
N SER A 622 -24.11 4.56 2.38
CA SER A 622 -25.55 4.72 2.11
C SER A 622 -26.07 3.84 0.96
N ARG A 623 -25.20 3.04 0.34
CA ARG A 623 -25.56 2.07 -0.71
C ARG A 623 -26.14 0.80 -0.10
N GLU A 624 -27.38 0.88 0.37
CA GLU A 624 -28.14 -0.33 0.72
C GLU A 624 -28.43 -1.15 -0.54
N ARG A 625 -27.75 -2.30 -0.65
CA ARG A 625 -28.04 -3.32 -1.66
C ARG A 625 -28.48 -4.58 -0.94
N GLU A 626 -29.46 -5.26 -1.52
CA GLU A 626 -29.99 -6.51 -0.98
C GLU A 626 -28.88 -7.58 -0.95
N LEU A 627 -28.60 -8.10 0.24
CA LEU A 627 -27.60 -9.15 0.44
C LEU A 627 -28.24 -10.51 0.13
N ALA A 628 -27.81 -11.14 -0.96
CA ALA A 628 -28.14 -12.55 -1.18
C ALA A 628 -27.00 -13.41 -0.62
N TRP A 629 -27.31 -14.14 0.45
CA TRP A 629 -26.38 -14.94 1.24
C TRP A 629 -25.96 -16.21 0.50
N SER A 630 -24.68 -16.59 0.60
CA SER A 630 -24.18 -17.79 -0.08
C SER A 630 -24.63 -19.12 0.55
N GLY A 631 -24.94 -19.10 1.85
CA GLY A 631 -25.30 -20.29 2.61
C GLY A 631 -26.04 -20.01 3.92
N PRO A 632 -26.35 -21.05 4.71
CA PRO A 632 -27.05 -20.91 5.99
C PRO A 632 -26.13 -20.28 7.03
N LEU A 633 -26.27 -18.98 7.21
CA LEU A 633 -25.59 -18.20 8.25
C LEU A 633 -26.54 -17.89 9.38
N ASP A 634 -26.02 -17.94 10.61
CA ASP A 634 -26.76 -17.49 11.78
C ASP A 634 -26.87 -15.96 11.85
N GLU A 635 -27.72 -15.48 12.75
CA GLU A 635 -28.01 -14.06 12.88
C GLU A 635 -26.77 -13.22 13.23
N SER A 636 -25.89 -13.73 14.10
CA SER A 636 -24.66 -13.02 14.48
C SER A 636 -23.67 -12.92 13.33
N GLN A 637 -23.53 -13.98 12.54
CA GLN A 637 -22.72 -13.97 11.32
C GLN A 637 -23.26 -12.96 10.30
N ARG A 638 -24.59 -12.89 10.13
CA ARG A 638 -25.21 -11.90 9.24
C ARG A 638 -24.98 -10.47 9.72
N ARG A 639 -25.15 -10.18 11.02
CA ARG A 639 -24.87 -8.86 11.60
C ARG A 639 -23.41 -8.45 11.41
N VAL A 640 -22.49 -9.36 11.64
CA VAL A 640 -21.05 -9.15 11.43
C VAL A 640 -20.72 -8.83 9.98
N VAL A 641 -21.28 -9.57 9.01
CA VAL A 641 -21.08 -9.29 7.58
C VAL A 641 -21.73 -7.96 7.20
N GLN A 642 -22.93 -7.66 7.71
CA GLN A 642 -23.61 -6.39 7.48
C GLN A 642 -22.81 -5.20 8.02
N LEU A 643 -22.30 -5.28 9.25
CA LEU A 643 -21.38 -4.28 9.82
C LEU A 643 -20.18 -4.09 8.91
N ALA A 644 -19.50 -5.19 8.57
CA ALA A 644 -18.30 -5.19 7.76
C ALA A 644 -18.52 -4.59 6.36
N LEU A 645 -19.73 -4.62 5.83
CA LEU A 645 -20.08 -4.00 4.54
C LEU A 645 -20.54 -2.55 4.70
N LYS A 646 -21.34 -2.26 5.74
CA LYS A 646 -21.98 -0.94 5.96
C LYS A 646 -21.03 0.10 6.52
N GLU A 647 -20.19 -0.24 7.49
CA GLU A 647 -19.27 0.72 8.10
C GLU A 647 -18.24 1.19 7.04
N ARG A 648 -17.91 2.50 7.01
CA ARG A 648 -17.10 3.08 5.93
C ARG A 648 -15.59 2.91 6.11
N ASN A 649 -15.07 3.09 7.33
CA ASN A 649 -13.65 3.25 7.63
C ASN A 649 -13.06 2.06 8.39
N ILE A 650 -13.60 1.73 9.57
CA ILE A 650 -13.14 0.64 10.42
C ILE A 650 -14.28 -0.18 11.05
N ALA A 651 -14.24 -1.51 10.86
CA ALA A 651 -15.13 -2.46 11.52
C ALA A 651 -14.32 -3.45 12.37
N LEU A 652 -14.76 -3.70 13.61
CA LEU A 652 -14.16 -4.67 14.53
C LEU A 652 -15.11 -5.83 14.79
N ILE A 653 -14.59 -7.03 14.62
CA ILE A 653 -15.35 -8.28 14.76
C ILE A 653 -14.66 -9.15 15.79
N GLN A 654 -15.30 -9.26 16.95
CA GLN A 654 -14.91 -10.19 17.98
C GLN A 654 -15.42 -11.59 17.63
N GLY A 655 -14.49 -12.53 17.43
CA GLY A 655 -14.79 -13.89 17.01
C GLY A 655 -14.25 -14.94 17.99
N PRO A 656 -15.07 -15.36 18.98
CA PRO A 656 -14.76 -16.43 19.91
C PRO A 656 -14.39 -17.77 19.21
N PRO A 657 -13.77 -18.72 19.93
CA PRO A 657 -13.35 -20.00 19.36
C PRO A 657 -14.56 -20.80 18.88
N GLY A 658 -14.48 -21.32 17.66
CA GLY A 658 -15.55 -22.09 17.05
C GLY A 658 -16.74 -21.26 16.55
N ALA A 659 -16.68 -19.92 16.63
CA ALA A 659 -17.80 -19.06 16.23
C ALA A 659 -17.93 -18.84 14.71
N GLY A 660 -17.02 -19.41 13.92
CA GLY A 660 -17.07 -19.33 12.46
C GLY A 660 -16.43 -18.06 11.86
N LYS A 661 -15.41 -17.47 12.50
CA LYS A 661 -14.62 -16.34 11.97
C LYS A 661 -14.29 -16.48 10.48
N THR A 662 -13.67 -17.60 10.10
CA THR A 662 -13.30 -17.86 8.70
C THR A 662 -14.53 -17.96 7.78
N THR A 663 -15.66 -18.50 8.27
CA THR A 663 -16.92 -18.52 7.51
C THR A 663 -17.45 -17.11 7.28
N ALA A 664 -17.40 -16.24 8.29
CA ALA A 664 -17.78 -14.85 8.16
C ALA A 664 -16.87 -14.09 7.18
N ILE A 665 -15.55 -14.32 7.21
CA ILE A 665 -14.59 -13.74 6.26
C ILE A 665 -14.90 -14.19 4.82
N VAL A 666 -15.15 -15.48 4.61
CA VAL A 666 -15.50 -16.03 3.29
C VAL A 666 -16.79 -15.40 2.77
N GLU A 667 -17.81 -15.23 3.61
CA GLU A 667 -19.03 -14.52 3.23
C GLU A 667 -18.78 -13.04 2.91
N MET A 668 -17.94 -12.34 3.69
CA MET A 668 -17.57 -10.94 3.39
C MET A 668 -16.92 -10.83 2.02
N LEU A 669 -15.98 -11.72 1.69
CA LEU A 669 -15.34 -11.77 0.38
C LEU A 669 -16.38 -12.00 -0.72
N TYR A 670 -17.29 -12.96 -0.52
CA TYR A 670 -18.38 -13.24 -1.45
C TYR A 670 -19.25 -12.00 -1.70
N GLN A 671 -19.68 -11.31 -0.65
CA GLN A 671 -20.51 -10.11 -0.78
C GLN A 671 -19.76 -8.95 -1.44
N LEU A 672 -18.50 -8.71 -1.08
CA LEU A 672 -17.67 -7.67 -1.70
C LEU A 672 -17.51 -7.90 -3.21
N TYR A 673 -17.19 -9.14 -3.61
CA TYR A 673 -17.07 -9.51 -5.02
C TYR A 673 -18.39 -9.42 -5.80
N ARG A 674 -19.53 -9.77 -5.17
CA ARG A 674 -20.85 -9.59 -5.80
C ARG A 674 -21.22 -8.13 -6.00
N GLN A 675 -20.86 -7.26 -5.06
CA GLN A 675 -21.17 -5.84 -5.15
C GLN A 675 -20.30 -5.13 -6.18
N ARG A 676 -19.00 -5.44 -6.20
CA ARG A 676 -17.97 -4.82 -7.05
C ARG A 676 -16.80 -5.78 -7.28
N GLN A 677 -16.74 -6.38 -8.48
CA GLN A 677 -15.64 -7.25 -8.90
C GLN A 677 -14.31 -6.49 -9.13
N ASP A 678 -14.37 -5.15 -9.23
CA ASP A 678 -13.23 -4.25 -9.42
C ASP A 678 -12.54 -3.84 -8.12
N LEU A 679 -13.10 -4.22 -6.96
CA LEU A 679 -12.47 -3.94 -5.66
C LEU A 679 -11.15 -4.69 -5.52
N ARG A 680 -10.13 -3.98 -5.04
CA ARG A 680 -8.89 -4.63 -4.60
C ARG A 680 -8.97 -4.94 -3.11
N ILE A 681 -9.05 -6.23 -2.79
CA ILE A 681 -9.27 -6.74 -1.45
C ILE A 681 -7.98 -7.42 -0.94
N LEU A 682 -7.57 -7.04 0.26
CA LEU A 682 -6.45 -7.66 0.99
C LEU A 682 -6.99 -8.55 2.10
N VAL A 683 -6.56 -9.81 2.14
CA VAL A 683 -6.74 -10.72 3.27
C VAL A 683 -5.39 -10.93 3.93
N VAL A 684 -5.29 -10.53 5.19
CA VAL A 684 -4.02 -10.49 5.90
C VAL A 684 -4.17 -11.03 7.31
N SER A 685 -3.11 -11.67 7.83
CA SER A 685 -3.06 -12.14 9.22
C SER A 685 -1.63 -12.17 9.73
N GLN A 686 -1.45 -12.31 11.04
CA GLN A 686 -0.15 -12.60 11.63
C GLN A 686 0.34 -14.01 11.23
N GLN A 687 -0.56 -14.98 11.06
CA GLN A 687 -0.23 -16.38 10.77
C GLN A 687 -0.47 -16.75 9.31
N ASN A 688 0.46 -17.50 8.70
CA ASN A 688 0.30 -17.99 7.33
C ASN A 688 -0.93 -18.90 7.18
N SER A 689 -1.16 -19.80 8.15
CA SER A 689 -2.28 -20.76 8.12
C SER A 689 -3.65 -20.07 8.12
N ALA A 690 -3.82 -18.96 8.84
CA ALA A 690 -5.08 -18.23 8.88
C ALA A 690 -5.46 -17.64 7.51
N VAL A 691 -4.48 -17.00 6.85
CA VAL A 691 -4.65 -16.45 5.48
C VAL A 691 -4.98 -17.56 4.50
N ASP A 692 -4.19 -18.65 4.53
CA ASP A 692 -4.34 -19.76 3.60
C ASP A 692 -5.70 -20.45 3.76
N ASN A 693 -6.17 -20.65 4.99
CA ASN A 693 -7.48 -21.25 5.27
C ASN A 693 -8.65 -20.39 4.78
N ALA A 694 -8.57 -19.07 4.93
CA ALA A 694 -9.61 -18.16 4.46
C ALA A 694 -9.68 -18.15 2.92
N LEU A 695 -8.53 -18.03 2.25
CA LEU A 695 -8.45 -17.98 0.79
C LEU A 695 -8.83 -19.32 0.15
N SER A 696 -8.34 -20.44 0.69
CA SER A 696 -8.63 -21.77 0.13
C SER A 696 -10.11 -22.10 0.24
N LYS A 697 -10.73 -21.78 1.38
CA LYS A 697 -12.16 -21.98 1.60
C LYS A 697 -12.99 -21.10 0.67
N PHE A 698 -12.62 -19.83 0.49
CA PHE A 698 -13.31 -18.93 -0.44
C PHE A 698 -13.27 -19.44 -1.88
N LEU A 699 -12.08 -19.81 -2.38
CA LEU A 699 -11.94 -20.34 -3.73
C LEU A 699 -12.71 -21.65 -3.93
N LYS A 700 -12.61 -22.60 -3.00
CA LYS A 700 -13.33 -23.87 -3.07
C LYS A 700 -14.85 -23.70 -3.13
N GLN A 701 -15.39 -22.67 -2.45
CA GLN A 701 -16.84 -22.44 -2.37
C GLN A 701 -17.38 -21.57 -3.51
N HIS A 702 -16.58 -20.63 -4.04
CA HIS A 702 -17.10 -19.56 -4.89
C HIS A 702 -16.31 -19.28 -6.18
N ALA A 703 -15.30 -20.07 -6.55
CA ALA A 703 -14.52 -19.85 -7.77
C ALA A 703 -15.40 -19.69 -9.03
N ASP A 704 -16.46 -20.50 -9.14
CA ASP A 704 -17.37 -20.52 -10.31
C ASP A 704 -18.64 -19.68 -10.12
N SER A 705 -18.74 -18.91 -9.02
CA SER A 705 -19.95 -18.15 -8.66
C SER A 705 -20.07 -16.77 -9.33
N PHE A 706 -19.08 -16.37 -10.13
CA PHE A 706 -18.97 -15.01 -10.68
C PHE A 706 -18.74 -15.02 -12.20
N ASP A 707 -19.20 -13.98 -12.89
CA ASP A 707 -19.04 -13.83 -14.35
C ASP A 707 -17.57 -13.77 -14.78
N SER A 708 -16.70 -13.25 -13.92
CA SER A 708 -15.25 -13.16 -14.14
C SER A 708 -14.51 -14.09 -13.17
N PRO A 709 -13.43 -14.77 -13.62
CA PRO A 709 -12.64 -15.62 -12.74
C PRO A 709 -11.99 -14.79 -11.62
N ILE A 710 -11.97 -15.35 -10.41
CA ILE A 710 -11.34 -14.73 -9.24
C ILE A 710 -9.82 -14.75 -9.43
N ARG A 711 -9.24 -13.59 -9.72
CA ARG A 711 -7.79 -13.42 -9.88
C ARG A 711 -7.14 -13.12 -8.53
N MET A 712 -6.60 -14.17 -7.91
CA MET A 712 -5.98 -14.12 -6.57
C MET A 712 -4.46 -14.29 -6.61
N ILE A 713 -3.74 -13.68 -5.67
CA ILE A 713 -2.30 -13.92 -5.46
C ILE A 713 -1.92 -13.98 -3.98
N ARG A 714 -1.02 -14.90 -3.61
CA ARG A 714 -0.53 -15.11 -2.24
C ARG A 714 0.95 -14.70 -2.10
N ILE A 715 1.24 -13.74 -1.23
CA ILE A 715 2.58 -13.19 -0.98
C ILE A 715 3.16 -13.71 0.34
N GLY A 716 4.24 -14.47 0.27
CA GLY A 716 4.93 -15.01 1.45
C GLY A 716 6.02 -16.00 1.09
N ASN A 717 6.62 -16.66 2.09
CA ASN A 717 7.54 -17.77 1.83
C ASN A 717 6.75 -19.01 1.37
N PRO A 718 6.98 -19.55 0.16
CA PRO A 718 6.28 -20.74 -0.34
C PRO A 718 6.34 -21.96 0.59
N GLU A 719 7.43 -22.14 1.34
CA GLU A 719 7.59 -23.25 2.29
C GLU A 719 6.59 -23.19 3.45
N LYS A 720 6.16 -21.98 3.83
CA LYS A 720 5.20 -21.74 4.91
C LYS A 720 3.76 -21.72 4.41
N MET A 721 3.53 -21.83 3.11
CA MET A 721 2.19 -21.90 2.51
C MET A 721 1.69 -23.34 2.49
N SER A 722 0.38 -23.49 2.66
CA SER A 722 -0.36 -24.73 2.45
C SER A 722 -0.23 -25.20 1.00
N ALA A 723 -0.23 -26.53 0.81
CA ALA A 723 -0.07 -27.13 -0.51
C ALA A 723 -1.15 -26.66 -1.52
N GLU A 724 -2.37 -26.40 -1.04
CA GLU A 724 -3.50 -25.96 -1.86
C GLU A 724 -3.32 -24.53 -2.40
N ILE A 725 -2.67 -23.65 -1.64
CA ILE A 725 -2.49 -22.24 -2.00
C ILE A 725 -1.16 -21.97 -2.70
N ARG A 726 -0.16 -22.86 -2.57
CA ARG A 726 1.16 -22.71 -3.23
C ARG A 726 1.10 -22.37 -4.72
N PRO A 727 0.20 -22.96 -5.54
CA PRO A 727 0.07 -22.57 -6.95
C PRO A 727 -0.38 -21.11 -7.14
N SER A 728 -1.12 -20.55 -6.18
CA SER A 728 -1.49 -19.14 -6.15
C SER A 728 -0.41 -18.23 -5.54
N GLY A 729 0.74 -18.80 -5.14
CA GLY A 729 1.88 -18.08 -4.61
C GLY A 729 2.49 -17.14 -5.65
N PHE A 730 2.95 -15.97 -5.21
CA PHE A 730 3.56 -14.96 -6.08
C PHE A 730 4.69 -15.53 -6.94
N ASP A 731 5.65 -16.23 -6.32
CA ASP A 731 6.82 -16.77 -7.04
C ASP A 731 6.37 -17.82 -8.10
N ALA A 732 5.32 -18.61 -7.83
CA ALA A 732 4.78 -19.60 -8.76
C ALA A 732 4.02 -18.95 -9.92
N GLN A 733 3.06 -18.06 -9.62
CA GLN A 733 2.31 -17.34 -10.65
C GLN A 733 3.20 -16.47 -11.52
N PHE A 734 4.27 -15.91 -10.96
CA PHE A 734 5.23 -15.14 -11.73
C PHE A 734 6.01 -16.03 -12.69
N SER A 735 6.47 -17.21 -12.24
CA SER A 735 7.11 -18.18 -13.13
C SER A 735 6.16 -18.59 -14.26
N ASP A 736 4.92 -18.94 -13.94
CA ASP A 736 3.91 -19.34 -14.93
C ASP A 736 3.63 -18.20 -15.92
N TYR A 737 3.52 -16.96 -15.41
CA TYR A 737 3.31 -15.77 -16.24
C TYR A 737 4.46 -15.52 -17.21
N ILE A 738 5.71 -15.64 -16.76
CA ILE A 738 6.90 -15.50 -17.62
C ILE A 738 6.92 -16.61 -18.68
N THR A 739 6.61 -17.85 -18.31
CA THR A 739 6.54 -18.96 -19.27
C THR A 739 5.42 -18.76 -20.30
N GLU A 740 4.23 -18.31 -19.89
CA GLU A 740 3.13 -18.00 -20.80
C GLU A 740 3.49 -16.88 -21.79
N LEU A 741 4.19 -15.85 -21.32
CA LEU A 741 4.71 -14.78 -22.18
C LEU A 741 5.75 -15.32 -23.17
N GLU A 742 6.65 -16.21 -22.73
CA GLU A 742 7.66 -16.84 -23.57
C GLU A 742 7.02 -17.69 -24.68
N GLU A 743 6.06 -18.56 -24.33
CA GLU A 743 5.34 -19.41 -25.28
C GLU A 743 4.59 -18.59 -26.33
N ARG A 744 3.93 -17.52 -25.91
CA ARG A 744 3.24 -16.60 -26.83
C ARG A 744 4.19 -15.89 -27.77
N ALA A 745 5.35 -15.44 -27.26
CA ALA A 745 6.37 -14.80 -28.08
C ALA A 745 6.93 -15.78 -29.13
N ILE A 746 7.17 -17.04 -28.74
CA ILE A 746 7.61 -18.10 -29.67
C ILE A 746 6.53 -18.37 -30.72
N ALA A 747 5.26 -18.53 -30.30
CA ALA A 747 4.16 -18.79 -31.22
C ALA A 747 3.97 -17.63 -32.22
N GLY A 748 4.07 -16.38 -31.75
CA GLY A 748 4.05 -15.19 -32.59
C GLY A 748 5.21 -15.17 -33.59
N ALA A 749 6.43 -15.43 -33.13
CA ALA A 749 7.63 -15.47 -33.98
C ALA A 749 7.55 -16.52 -35.12
N VAL A 750 6.80 -17.61 -34.92
CA VAL A 750 6.63 -18.67 -35.93
C VAL A 750 5.45 -18.41 -36.86
N SER A 751 4.39 -17.76 -36.39
CA SER A 751 3.11 -17.65 -37.11
C SER A 751 2.89 -16.32 -37.81
N LEU A 752 3.60 -15.25 -37.41
CA LEU A 752 3.41 -13.91 -37.94
C LEU A 752 4.35 -13.61 -39.13
N PRO A 753 4.02 -12.61 -39.97
CA PRO A 753 4.88 -12.08 -41.01
C PRO A 753 6.26 -11.65 -40.50
N GLU A 754 7.25 -11.59 -41.40
CA GLU A 754 8.67 -11.42 -41.08
C GLU A 754 8.98 -10.22 -40.16
N ASP A 755 8.32 -9.09 -40.39
CA ASP A 755 8.49 -7.86 -39.60
C ASP A 755 7.96 -8.00 -38.16
N GLU A 756 6.79 -8.63 -37.99
CA GLU A 756 6.15 -8.89 -36.70
C GLU A 756 6.85 -10.02 -35.94
N ALA A 757 7.39 -11.01 -36.66
CA ALA A 757 8.18 -12.10 -36.11
C ALA A 757 9.51 -11.62 -35.51
N ALA A 758 10.19 -10.67 -36.17
CA ALA A 758 11.41 -10.03 -35.64
C ALA A 758 11.17 -9.33 -34.30
N LEU A 759 10.00 -8.72 -34.15
CA LEU A 759 9.56 -8.05 -32.94
C LEU A 759 9.22 -9.05 -31.81
N CYS A 760 8.60 -10.19 -32.13
CA CYS A 760 8.45 -11.30 -31.19
C CYS A 760 9.81 -11.87 -30.73
N HIS A 761 10.82 -11.91 -31.61
CA HIS A 761 12.18 -12.33 -31.22
C HIS A 761 12.86 -11.35 -30.26
N MET A 762 12.68 -10.04 -30.43
CA MET A 762 13.17 -9.03 -29.47
C MET A 762 12.43 -9.11 -28.13
N TRP A 763 11.12 -9.32 -28.15
CA TRP A 763 10.35 -9.53 -26.93
C TRP A 763 10.83 -10.78 -26.17
N LEU A 764 11.12 -11.86 -26.90
CA LEU A 764 11.67 -13.09 -26.33
C LEU A 764 13.03 -12.87 -25.65
N SER A 765 13.90 -12.02 -26.20
CA SER A 765 15.19 -11.71 -25.57
C SER A 765 15.01 -10.90 -24.29
N LEU A 766 14.09 -9.93 -24.26
CA LEU A 766 13.75 -9.16 -23.06
C LEU A 766 13.16 -10.06 -21.96
N ILE A 767 12.24 -10.98 -22.30
CA ILE A 767 11.70 -11.96 -21.34
C ILE A 767 12.83 -12.80 -20.75
N LYS A 768 13.74 -13.31 -21.59
CA LYS A 768 14.86 -14.13 -21.14
C LYS A 768 15.83 -13.34 -20.26
N GLN A 769 16.05 -12.06 -20.55
CA GLN A 769 16.87 -11.18 -19.74
C GLN A 769 16.21 -10.89 -18.38
N ALA A 770 14.90 -10.61 -18.36
CA ALA A 770 14.12 -10.43 -17.13
C ALA A 770 14.07 -11.71 -16.28
N ALA A 771 14.04 -12.88 -16.90
CA ALA A 771 14.13 -14.16 -16.19
C ALA A 771 15.49 -14.39 -15.51
N GLN A 772 16.57 -13.75 -16.00
CA GLN A 772 17.94 -13.92 -15.53
C GLN A 772 18.41 -12.82 -14.56
N SER A 773 17.91 -11.59 -14.70
CA SER A 773 18.29 -10.41 -13.90
C SER A 773 17.20 -10.02 -12.91
N LYS A 774 17.51 -9.97 -11.60
CA LYS A 774 16.56 -9.53 -10.56
C LYS A 774 16.23 -8.04 -10.59
N ALA A 775 17.11 -7.20 -11.15
CA ALA A 775 16.94 -5.74 -11.15
C ALA A 775 15.93 -5.26 -12.21
N ASP A 776 15.71 -6.05 -13.26
CA ASP A 776 14.82 -5.70 -14.39
C ASP A 776 13.44 -6.37 -14.30
N GLN A 777 13.09 -6.98 -13.16
CA GLN A 777 11.83 -7.72 -12.97
C GLN A 777 10.67 -6.84 -12.48
N ASP A 778 10.94 -5.61 -12.03
CA ASP A 778 9.97 -4.75 -11.34
C ASP A 778 8.75 -4.40 -12.20
N GLU A 779 8.93 -4.15 -13.50
CA GLU A 779 7.81 -3.86 -14.40
C GLU A 779 6.91 -5.08 -14.64
N PHE A 780 7.49 -6.27 -14.78
CA PHE A 780 6.74 -7.52 -14.92
C PHE A 780 5.98 -7.86 -13.64
N PHE A 781 6.56 -7.57 -12.47
CA PHE A 781 5.90 -7.73 -11.18
C PHE A 781 4.69 -6.81 -11.02
N ILE A 782 4.86 -5.52 -11.30
CA ILE A 782 3.76 -4.55 -11.24
C ILE A 782 2.64 -4.95 -12.21
N THR A 783 3.00 -5.42 -13.40
CA THR A 783 2.03 -5.86 -14.41
C THR A 783 1.23 -7.08 -13.95
N LEU A 784 1.90 -8.10 -13.38
CA LEU A 784 1.22 -9.26 -12.81
C LEU A 784 0.25 -8.84 -11.69
N LEU A 785 0.69 -7.95 -10.80
CA LEU A 785 -0.09 -7.49 -9.65
C LEU A 785 -1.25 -6.56 -10.04
N ALA A 786 -1.11 -5.79 -11.13
CA ALA A 786 -2.14 -4.89 -11.63
C ALA A 786 -3.42 -5.62 -12.04
N ASP A 787 -3.31 -6.91 -12.39
CA ASP A 787 -4.40 -7.75 -12.86
C ASP A 787 -5.02 -8.63 -11.75
N ARG A 788 -4.56 -8.52 -10.50
CA ARG A 788 -5.07 -9.30 -9.36
C ARG A 788 -5.88 -8.43 -8.40
N ASN A 789 -7.04 -8.95 -8.02
CA ASN A 789 -8.05 -8.20 -7.25
C ASN A 789 -8.13 -8.71 -5.81
N LEU A 790 -7.79 -9.98 -5.56
CA LEU A 790 -7.70 -10.57 -4.22
C LEU A 790 -6.24 -10.87 -3.90
N LEU A 791 -5.77 -10.36 -2.77
CA LEU A 791 -4.40 -10.53 -2.34
C LEU A 791 -4.33 -11.12 -0.94
N GLY A 792 -3.50 -12.14 -0.76
CA GLY A 792 -3.24 -12.80 0.51
C GLY A 792 -1.83 -12.54 1.01
N ALA A 793 -1.64 -12.05 2.23
CA ALA A 793 -0.28 -11.87 2.78
C ALA A 793 -0.27 -12.01 4.31
N THR A 794 0.91 -12.20 4.90
CA THR A 794 1.04 -11.90 6.34
C THR A 794 1.26 -10.41 6.55
N CYS A 795 0.93 -9.86 7.74
CA CYS A 795 1.08 -8.41 8.00
C CYS A 795 2.48 -7.89 7.63
N VAL A 796 3.53 -8.56 8.10
CA VAL A 796 4.93 -8.22 7.80
C VAL A 796 5.34 -8.66 6.38
N GLY A 797 4.74 -9.73 5.87
CA GLY A 797 5.00 -10.23 4.52
C GLY A 797 4.59 -9.25 3.43
N LEU A 798 3.52 -8.48 3.67
CA LEU A 798 3.01 -7.45 2.75
C LEU A 798 4.02 -6.31 2.52
N ALA A 799 4.87 -5.99 3.50
CA ALA A 799 5.89 -4.96 3.36
C ALA A 799 7.20 -5.48 2.73
N SER A 800 7.15 -6.55 1.93
CA SER A 800 8.33 -6.99 1.19
C SER A 800 8.61 -6.09 -0.01
N ASN A 801 9.82 -5.51 -0.08
CA ASN A 801 10.32 -4.73 -1.21
C ASN A 801 10.61 -5.58 -2.47
N LYS A 802 9.94 -6.72 -2.65
CA LYS A 802 10.00 -7.47 -3.91
C LYS A 802 9.02 -6.79 -4.89
N GLY A 803 9.50 -6.22 -5.99
CA GLY A 803 8.64 -5.91 -7.15
C GLY A 803 7.50 -4.92 -6.95
N GLY A 804 7.67 -3.89 -6.12
CA GLY A 804 6.66 -2.84 -5.93
C GLY A 804 5.41 -3.26 -5.14
N ILE A 805 5.42 -4.42 -4.47
CA ILE A 805 4.33 -4.90 -3.60
C ILE A 805 4.01 -3.88 -2.49
N ASP A 806 5.02 -3.15 -2.04
CA ASP A 806 4.91 -2.11 -1.02
C ASP A 806 4.12 -0.87 -1.46
N GLN A 807 3.97 -0.66 -2.76
CA GLN A 807 3.20 0.44 -3.36
C GLN A 807 1.73 0.08 -3.62
N LEU A 808 1.34 -1.18 -3.39
CA LEU A 808 -0.05 -1.60 -3.60
C LEU A 808 -0.97 -0.97 -2.54
N GLN A 809 -2.05 -0.36 -3.05
CA GLN A 809 -3.15 0.14 -2.25
C GLN A 809 -4.38 -0.75 -2.39
N PHE A 810 -5.18 -0.84 -1.34
CA PHE A 810 -6.35 -1.69 -1.24
C PHE A 810 -7.60 -0.89 -0.91
N ASP A 811 -8.74 -1.29 -1.45
CA ASP A 811 -10.01 -0.69 -1.08
C ASP A 811 -10.48 -1.21 0.29
N VAL A 812 -10.25 -2.50 0.55
CA VAL A 812 -10.64 -3.15 1.81
C VAL A 812 -9.53 -4.10 2.25
N ALA A 813 -9.11 -4.00 3.51
CA ALA A 813 -8.27 -5.00 4.16
C ALA A 813 -9.03 -5.73 5.27
N ILE A 814 -9.10 -7.05 5.16
CA ILE A 814 -9.60 -7.95 6.19
C ILE A 814 -8.38 -8.51 6.94
N ILE A 815 -8.24 -8.12 8.20
CA ILE A 815 -7.12 -8.49 9.06
C ILE A 815 -7.59 -9.53 10.08
N ASP A 816 -7.29 -10.80 9.83
CA ASP A 816 -7.62 -11.92 10.73
C ASP A 816 -6.58 -12.12 11.83
N GLU A 817 -6.99 -12.66 12.97
CA GLU A 817 -6.20 -12.81 14.19
C GLU A 817 -5.59 -11.48 14.68
N ALA A 818 -6.31 -10.37 14.51
CA ALA A 818 -5.88 -9.01 14.88
C ALA A 818 -5.53 -8.86 16.37
N GLY A 819 -6.15 -9.67 17.26
CA GLY A 819 -5.81 -9.71 18.70
C GLY A 819 -4.38 -10.15 19.02
N ARG A 820 -3.68 -10.76 18.05
CA ARG A 820 -2.28 -11.21 18.19
C ARG A 820 -1.26 -10.30 17.51
N ALA A 821 -1.71 -9.35 16.69
CA ALA A 821 -0.80 -8.46 15.99
C ALA A 821 -0.32 -7.37 16.94
N THR A 822 0.96 -7.03 16.89
CA THR A 822 1.45 -5.80 17.53
C THR A 822 0.98 -4.58 16.74
N ILE A 823 1.04 -3.39 17.34
CA ILE A 823 0.68 -2.14 16.64
C ILE A 823 1.51 -1.94 15.36
N PRO A 824 2.85 -2.09 15.38
CA PRO A 824 3.64 -1.91 14.17
C PRO A 824 3.31 -2.95 13.09
N GLU A 825 2.92 -4.17 13.46
CA GLU A 825 2.51 -5.20 12.49
C GLU A 825 1.18 -4.86 11.84
N ILE A 826 0.17 -4.45 12.63
CA ILE A 826 -1.17 -4.18 12.13
C ILE A 826 -1.24 -2.88 11.33
N LEU A 827 -0.34 -1.92 11.61
CA LEU A 827 -0.25 -0.68 10.84
C LEU A 827 0.16 -0.91 9.38
N ILE A 828 1.00 -1.90 9.08
CA ILE A 828 1.46 -2.18 7.70
C ILE A 828 0.28 -2.32 6.70
N PRO A 829 -0.72 -3.19 6.92
CA PRO A 829 -1.89 -3.24 6.06
C PRO A 829 -2.84 -2.04 6.23
N ILE A 830 -2.90 -1.42 7.41
CA ILE A 830 -3.77 -0.25 7.66
C ILE A 830 -3.37 0.95 6.79
N LEU A 831 -2.07 1.27 6.74
CA LEU A 831 -1.53 2.39 5.97
C LEU A 831 -1.91 2.32 4.49
N ARG A 832 -2.11 1.11 3.96
CA ARG A 832 -2.30 0.84 2.53
C ARG A 832 -3.75 0.65 2.11
N SER A 833 -4.68 0.79 3.05
CA SER A 833 -6.07 0.39 2.82
C SER A 833 -7.05 1.52 3.10
N ARG A 834 -8.07 1.65 2.26
CA ARG A 834 -9.13 2.66 2.45
C ARG A 834 -10.07 2.32 3.59
N LYS A 835 -10.38 1.03 3.75
CA LYS A 835 -11.24 0.48 4.80
C LYS A 835 -10.59 -0.71 5.47
N ILE A 836 -10.76 -0.83 6.78
CA ILE A 836 -10.18 -1.90 7.60
C ILE A 836 -11.30 -2.71 8.27
N ILE A 837 -11.20 -4.03 8.17
CA ILE A 837 -12.03 -4.97 8.91
C ILE A 837 -11.09 -5.79 9.79
N LEU A 838 -11.09 -5.52 11.09
CA LEU A 838 -10.30 -6.25 12.07
C LEU A 838 -11.12 -7.42 12.61
N VAL A 839 -10.63 -8.64 12.44
CA VAL A 839 -11.23 -9.86 13.00
C VAL A 839 -10.27 -10.42 14.03
N GLY A 840 -10.73 -10.59 15.27
CA GLY A 840 -9.85 -10.93 16.39
C GLY A 840 -10.58 -11.54 17.56
N ASP A 841 -9.81 -11.95 18.57
CA ASP A 841 -10.33 -12.39 19.86
C ASP A 841 -9.40 -11.93 20.99
N HIS A 842 -9.78 -10.87 21.68
CA HIS A 842 -8.98 -10.32 22.79
C HIS A 842 -9.02 -11.18 24.06
N TYR A 843 -9.92 -12.16 24.16
CA TYR A 843 -9.93 -13.13 25.26
C TYR A 843 -9.00 -14.33 25.01
N GLN A 844 -8.43 -14.45 23.81
CA GLN A 844 -7.37 -15.42 23.48
C GLN A 844 -5.97 -14.80 23.62
N LEU A 845 -4.93 -15.50 23.18
CA LEU A 845 -3.54 -15.13 23.44
C LEU A 845 -3.20 -13.70 22.93
N PRO A 846 -2.49 -12.89 23.74
CA PRO A 846 -2.04 -11.56 23.35
C PRO A 846 -0.93 -11.65 22.29
N PRO A 847 -0.47 -10.49 21.76
CA PRO A 847 0.62 -10.47 20.79
C PRO A 847 1.88 -11.20 21.28
N SER A 848 2.52 -11.94 20.36
CA SER A 848 3.72 -12.69 20.68
C SER A 848 4.93 -11.75 20.75
N ILE A 849 5.16 -11.21 21.93
CA ILE A 849 6.29 -10.31 22.21
C ILE A 849 7.60 -11.11 22.30
N ALA A 850 8.68 -10.54 21.77
CA ALA A 850 10.01 -11.15 21.75
C ALA A 850 10.47 -11.54 23.17
N PRO A 851 11.13 -12.70 23.36
CA PRO A 851 11.58 -13.15 24.69
C PRO A 851 12.39 -12.11 25.45
N LEU A 852 13.26 -11.36 24.75
CA LEU A 852 14.08 -10.29 25.31
C LEU A 852 13.27 -9.18 26.00
N LEU A 853 12.06 -8.89 25.53
CA LEU A 853 11.18 -7.87 26.12
C LEU A 853 10.48 -8.36 27.39
N ARG A 854 10.64 -9.64 27.74
CA ARG A 854 10.13 -10.23 28.99
C ARG A 854 11.20 -10.32 30.08
N GLU A 855 12.44 -9.97 29.75
CA GLU A 855 13.56 -9.94 30.70
C GLU A 855 13.43 -8.74 31.64
N ASP A 856 13.98 -8.87 32.86
CA ASP A 856 13.89 -7.81 33.87
C ASP A 856 14.62 -6.52 33.42
N GLU A 857 15.72 -6.67 32.67
CA GLU A 857 16.47 -5.55 32.06
C GLU A 857 15.59 -4.72 31.11
N ALA A 858 14.78 -5.37 30.27
CA ALA A 858 13.86 -4.68 29.37
C ALA A 858 12.75 -3.96 30.14
N ALA A 859 12.28 -4.54 31.25
CA ALA A 859 11.28 -3.91 32.10
C ALA A 859 11.84 -2.72 32.90
N GLU A 860 13.14 -2.71 33.21
CA GLU A 860 13.83 -1.58 33.85
C GLU A 860 14.07 -0.43 32.86
N GLU A 861 14.57 -0.72 31.65
CA GLU A 861 14.81 0.31 30.62
C GLU A 861 13.52 0.85 30.00
N LEU A 862 12.49 0.00 29.86
CA LEU A 862 11.20 0.35 29.28
C LEU A 862 10.08 0.14 30.31
N GLY A 863 10.08 0.96 31.37
CA GLY A 863 9.15 0.86 32.50
C GLY A 863 7.66 0.81 32.14
N PHE A 864 7.27 1.27 30.95
CA PHE A 864 5.90 1.24 30.45
C PHE A 864 5.46 -0.09 29.83
N LEU A 865 6.38 -1.02 29.52
CA LEU A 865 6.10 -2.28 28.80
C LEU A 865 5.05 -3.13 29.52
N ARG A 866 5.21 -3.26 30.85
CA ARG A 866 4.35 -4.08 31.70
C ARG A 866 2.96 -3.46 31.89
N GLU A 867 2.86 -2.14 31.96
CA GLU A 867 1.59 -1.45 32.22
C GLU A 867 0.70 -1.30 30.98
N ASN A 868 1.28 -1.27 29.76
CA ASN A 868 0.53 -0.85 28.57
C ASN A 868 0.57 -1.84 27.37
N PHE A 869 1.50 -2.80 27.33
CA PHE A 869 1.77 -3.55 26.09
C PHE A 869 1.74 -5.08 26.23
N LEU A 870 1.94 -5.63 27.44
CA LEU A 870 1.93 -7.09 27.66
C LEU A 870 0.54 -7.67 27.93
N ASP A 871 -0.36 -6.88 28.53
CA ASP A 871 -1.63 -7.39 29.04
C ASP A 871 -2.81 -7.17 28.07
N ASN A 872 -2.84 -6.01 27.40
CA ASN A 872 -3.93 -5.61 26.50
C ASN A 872 -3.46 -5.55 25.04
N SER A 873 -4.22 -6.16 24.14
CA SER A 873 -3.92 -6.10 22.69
C SER A 873 -4.42 -4.79 22.07
N PHE A 874 -3.86 -4.39 20.93
CA PHE A 874 -4.38 -3.25 20.17
C PHE A 874 -5.84 -3.44 19.77
N PHE A 875 -6.21 -4.67 19.38
CA PHE A 875 -7.60 -5.01 19.07
C PHE A 875 -8.52 -4.79 20.28
N GLU A 876 -8.09 -5.21 21.47
CA GLU A 876 -8.83 -5.01 22.73
C GLU A 876 -9.07 -3.53 23.01
N LEU A 877 -8.01 -2.72 22.93
CA LEU A 877 -8.08 -1.28 23.13
C LEU A 877 -9.08 -0.64 22.16
N MET A 878 -9.02 -0.97 20.87
CA MET A 878 -9.94 -0.43 19.87
C MET A 878 -11.37 -0.93 20.06
N PHE A 879 -11.55 -2.21 20.42
CA PHE A 879 -12.87 -2.82 20.62
C PHE A 879 -13.63 -2.22 21.80
N GLU A 880 -12.93 -1.89 22.88
CA GLU A 880 -13.53 -1.29 24.09
C GLU A 880 -13.86 0.20 23.90
N ARG A 881 -13.11 0.88 23.04
CA ARG A 881 -13.14 2.34 22.91
C ARG A 881 -13.93 2.85 21.71
N LEU A 882 -13.99 2.09 20.62
CA LEU A 882 -14.79 2.47 19.46
C LEU A 882 -16.29 2.45 19.80
N PRO A 883 -17.10 3.26 19.09
CA PRO A 883 -18.56 3.20 19.22
C PRO A 883 -19.08 1.79 18.93
N ALA A 884 -20.17 1.42 19.62
CA ALA A 884 -20.79 0.10 19.46
C ALA A 884 -21.21 -0.18 18.00
N GLN A 885 -21.50 0.86 17.21
CA GLN A 885 -21.85 0.76 15.80
C GLN A 885 -20.69 0.27 14.91
N CYS A 886 -19.44 0.30 15.40
CA CYS A 886 -18.26 -0.19 14.70
C CYS A 886 -17.85 -1.60 15.14
N CYS A 887 -18.50 -2.17 16.16
CA CYS A 887 -18.06 -3.37 16.85
C CYS A 887 -19.18 -4.42 16.92
N GLU A 888 -18.94 -5.62 16.41
CA GLU A 888 -19.87 -6.75 16.52
C GLU A 888 -19.19 -8.01 17.05
N THR A 889 -19.99 -8.92 17.62
CA THR A 889 -19.50 -10.18 18.19
C THR A 889 -20.25 -11.38 17.65
N LEU A 890 -19.51 -12.39 17.19
CA LEU A 890 -20.07 -13.71 16.90
C LEU A 890 -20.40 -14.41 18.23
N ASN A 891 -21.68 -14.70 18.46
CA ASN A 891 -22.16 -15.16 19.76
C ASN A 891 -22.52 -16.66 19.82
N LEU A 892 -22.45 -17.39 18.70
CA LEU A 892 -22.70 -18.83 18.62
C LEU A 892 -21.43 -19.60 18.23
N GLN A 893 -21.10 -20.66 18.96
CA GLN A 893 -19.99 -21.57 18.66
C GLN A 893 -20.48 -22.91 18.14
N TYR A 894 -19.77 -23.47 17.15
CA TYR A 894 -20.14 -24.72 16.46
C TYR A 894 -19.08 -25.83 16.58
N ARG A 895 -17.99 -25.59 17.31
CA ARG A 895 -16.85 -26.51 17.43
C ARG A 895 -17.01 -27.49 18.60
N MET A 896 -17.30 -26.94 19.77
CA MET A 896 -17.21 -27.62 21.05
C MET A 896 -18.54 -28.27 21.38
N ALA A 897 -18.49 -29.48 21.93
CA ALA A 897 -19.58 -30.11 22.65
C ALA A 897 -20.22 -29.12 23.66
N PRO A 898 -21.55 -29.11 23.85
CA PRO A 898 -22.24 -28.13 24.67
C PRO A 898 -21.66 -27.94 26.08
N ALA A 899 -21.25 -29.03 26.75
CA ALA A 899 -20.63 -28.98 28.06
C ALA A 899 -19.28 -28.22 28.06
N ILE A 900 -18.44 -28.45 27.06
CA ILE A 900 -17.14 -27.77 26.90
C ILE A 900 -17.39 -26.29 26.53
N GLY A 901 -18.33 -26.03 25.62
CA GLY A 901 -18.73 -24.68 25.24
C GLY A 901 -19.29 -23.88 26.43
N ASN A 902 -20.07 -24.51 27.32
CA ASN A 902 -20.55 -23.89 28.56
C ASN A 902 -19.41 -23.55 29.52
N LEU A 903 -18.46 -24.47 29.75
CA LEU A 903 -17.26 -24.20 30.55
C LEU A 903 -16.50 -22.99 30.00
N VAL A 904 -16.24 -22.97 28.69
CA VAL A 904 -15.48 -21.89 28.05
C VAL A 904 -16.23 -20.57 28.14
N ALA A 905 -17.53 -20.56 27.88
CA ALA A 905 -18.34 -19.36 27.93
C ALA A 905 -18.44 -18.78 29.34
N GLU A 906 -18.73 -19.60 30.35
CA GLU A 906 -18.88 -19.15 31.74
C GLU A 906 -17.56 -18.69 32.35
N LEU A 907 -16.47 -19.37 32.01
CA LEU A 907 -15.17 -19.04 32.55
C LEU A 907 -14.54 -17.85 31.86
N PHE A 908 -14.65 -17.70 30.54
CA PHE A 908 -13.83 -16.75 29.76
C PHE A 908 -14.64 -15.66 29.06
N TYR A 909 -15.87 -15.93 28.61
CA TYR A 909 -16.70 -15.02 27.80
C TYR A 909 -17.91 -14.49 28.58
N MET A 910 -17.60 -13.74 29.64
CA MET A 910 -18.56 -13.00 30.45
C MET A 910 -18.27 -11.50 30.33
N ARG A 911 -19.25 -10.69 29.91
CA ARG A 911 -19.17 -9.22 29.85
C ARG A 911 -20.23 -8.63 30.76
N ASN A 912 -19.84 -7.76 31.70
CA ASN A 912 -20.74 -7.16 32.69
C ASN A 912 -21.59 -8.19 33.45
N GLY A 913 -21.02 -9.36 33.75
CA GLY A 913 -21.71 -10.46 34.42
C GLY A 913 -22.68 -11.28 33.56
N GLN A 914 -22.79 -10.97 32.27
CA GLN A 914 -23.63 -11.70 31.31
C GLN A 914 -22.78 -12.53 30.35
N ARG A 915 -23.28 -13.72 30.01
CA ARG A 915 -22.67 -14.64 29.05
C ARG A 915 -22.81 -14.07 27.64
N VAL A 916 -21.72 -14.05 26.86
CA VAL A 916 -21.72 -13.54 25.47
C VAL A 916 -21.47 -14.60 24.40
N LEU A 917 -21.14 -15.84 24.80
CA LEU A 917 -20.90 -16.97 23.90
C LEU A 917 -21.84 -18.13 24.20
N HIS A 918 -22.54 -18.65 23.21
CA HIS A 918 -23.55 -19.70 23.34
C HIS A 918 -23.26 -20.87 22.38
N ASN A 919 -23.85 -22.03 22.65
CA ASN A 919 -23.71 -23.20 21.76
C ASN A 919 -24.67 -23.07 20.58
N GLY A 920 -24.15 -23.17 19.36
CA GLY A 920 -24.94 -23.18 18.12
C GLY A 920 -25.41 -24.56 17.69
N ARG A 921 -24.99 -25.62 18.39
CA ARG A 921 -25.43 -27.01 18.20
C ARG A 921 -25.89 -27.60 19.52
N GLU A 922 -26.92 -28.43 19.44
CA GLU A 922 -27.46 -29.20 20.57
C GLU A 922 -26.61 -30.46 20.84
N ASP A 923 -26.82 -31.07 22.00
CA ASP A 923 -26.03 -32.23 22.47
C ASP A 923 -26.22 -33.46 21.58
N ASP A 924 -27.41 -33.63 21.00
CA ASP A 924 -27.76 -34.75 20.11
C ASP A 924 -26.84 -34.87 18.90
N TYR A 925 -26.36 -33.74 18.35
CA TYR A 925 -25.38 -33.73 17.27
C TYR A 925 -24.06 -34.43 17.65
N PHE A 926 -23.68 -34.40 18.93
CA PHE A 926 -22.41 -34.94 19.42
C PHE A 926 -22.53 -36.32 20.07
N ASN A 927 -23.74 -36.79 20.38
CA ASN A 927 -23.95 -38.04 21.11
C ASN A 927 -23.32 -39.26 20.43
N ASP A 928 -23.43 -39.36 19.11
CA ASP A 928 -22.84 -40.45 18.29
C ASP A 928 -21.34 -40.23 18.05
N LEU A 929 -20.87 -39.01 18.30
CA LEU A 929 -19.46 -38.64 18.24
C LEU A 929 -18.75 -38.86 19.58
N TYR A 930 -19.42 -39.10 20.70
CA TYR A 930 -18.70 -39.35 21.96
C TYR A 930 -18.06 -40.75 22.02
N VAL A 931 -16.80 -40.80 22.43
CA VAL A 931 -16.07 -42.06 22.73
C VAL A 931 -15.90 -42.30 24.23
N LEU A 932 -16.01 -41.25 25.05
CA LEU A 932 -16.05 -41.35 26.51
C LEU A 932 -17.46 -41.08 27.01
N GLN A 933 -17.83 -41.64 28.17
CA GLN A 933 -19.17 -41.44 28.73
C GLN A 933 -19.48 -39.99 29.10
N LYS A 934 -18.46 -39.18 29.39
CA LYS A 934 -18.59 -37.77 29.78
C LYS A 934 -17.69 -36.88 28.92
N PRO A 935 -18.09 -35.62 28.66
CA PRO A 935 -17.32 -34.69 27.84
C PRO A 935 -16.11 -34.09 28.57
N ILE A 936 -16.13 -33.97 29.91
CA ILE A 936 -15.07 -33.30 30.68
C ILE A 936 -14.65 -34.15 31.87
N TYR A 937 -13.35 -34.47 31.98
CA TYR A 937 -12.80 -35.24 33.10
C TYR A 937 -11.70 -34.48 33.84
N TRP A 938 -11.64 -34.70 35.15
CA TRP A 938 -10.48 -34.36 35.97
C TRP A 938 -9.81 -35.64 36.48
N VAL A 939 -8.63 -35.94 35.95
CA VAL A 939 -7.80 -37.07 36.38
C VAL A 939 -6.86 -36.58 37.48
N ASP A 940 -7.18 -36.94 38.73
CA ASP A 940 -6.35 -36.59 39.88
C ASP A 940 -5.03 -37.37 39.87
N VAL A 941 -3.92 -36.66 39.67
CA VAL A 941 -2.58 -37.24 39.62
C VAL A 941 -1.75 -36.71 40.79
N LYS A 942 -1.53 -37.56 41.79
CA LYS A 942 -0.68 -37.28 42.97
C LYS A 942 0.81 -37.47 42.66
N GLY A 943 1.26 -36.85 41.56
CA GLY A 943 2.67 -36.83 41.14
C GLY A 943 3.51 -35.83 41.94
N LYS A 944 4.78 -35.67 41.55
CA LYS A 944 5.64 -34.61 42.10
C LYS A 944 6.33 -33.86 40.98
N GLN A 945 6.16 -32.53 40.96
CA GLN A 945 6.87 -31.68 40.01
C GLN A 945 8.40 -31.77 40.20
N ARG A 946 9.16 -31.71 39.11
CA ARG A 946 10.63 -31.72 39.09
C ARG A 946 11.17 -30.80 38.02
N GLN A 947 12.36 -30.26 38.25
CA GLN A 947 13.11 -29.50 37.27
C GLN A 947 14.24 -30.38 36.68
N PRO A 948 14.25 -30.67 35.36
CA PRO A 948 15.32 -31.46 34.75
C PRO A 948 16.66 -30.71 34.75
N LYS A 949 17.78 -31.44 34.80
CA LYS A 949 19.13 -30.86 34.70
C LYS A 949 19.27 -30.08 33.38
N GLY A 950 19.72 -28.82 33.46
CA GLY A 950 19.93 -27.95 32.29
C GLY A 950 18.66 -27.25 31.76
N SER A 951 17.51 -27.37 32.43
CA SER A 951 16.27 -26.68 32.05
C SER A 951 15.77 -25.77 33.17
N LYS A 952 15.22 -24.60 32.82
CA LYS A 952 14.47 -23.73 33.74
C LYS A 952 12.97 -24.10 33.82
N SER A 953 12.52 -25.07 33.02
CA SER A 953 11.12 -25.52 32.95
C SER A 953 10.84 -26.69 33.91
N GLN A 954 9.58 -26.93 34.22
CA GLN A 954 9.13 -28.03 35.11
C GLN A 954 8.57 -29.22 34.32
N GLU A 955 8.65 -30.41 34.91
CA GLU A 955 8.02 -31.65 34.43
C GLU A 955 7.34 -32.40 35.60
N ASN A 956 6.37 -33.25 35.27
CA ASN A 956 5.71 -34.19 36.17
C ASN A 956 5.59 -35.53 35.44
N LYS A 957 6.44 -36.49 35.83
CA LYS A 957 6.57 -37.78 35.14
C LYS A 957 5.34 -38.65 35.34
N GLU A 958 4.72 -38.55 36.51
CA GLU A 958 3.50 -39.30 36.84
C GLU A 958 2.32 -38.81 35.98
N GLU A 959 2.18 -37.50 35.73
CA GLU A 959 1.21 -36.98 34.76
C GLU A 959 1.49 -37.48 33.34
N ALA A 960 2.75 -37.44 32.89
CA ALA A 960 3.13 -37.90 31.56
C ALA A 960 2.84 -39.40 31.35
N LEU A 961 3.07 -40.22 32.38
CA LEU A 961 2.75 -41.64 32.38
C LEU A 961 1.23 -41.86 32.26
N ARG A 962 0.42 -41.19 33.10
CA ARG A 962 -1.05 -41.33 33.06
C ARG A 962 -1.66 -40.90 31.73
N ILE A 963 -1.13 -39.84 31.12
CA ILE A 963 -1.55 -39.43 29.77
C ILE A 963 -1.20 -40.52 28.75
N THR A 964 0.00 -41.09 28.82
CA THR A 964 0.45 -42.15 27.89
C THR A 964 -0.39 -43.43 28.04
N GLU A 965 -0.73 -43.82 29.26
CA GLU A 965 -1.61 -44.95 29.57
C GLU A 965 -3.00 -44.73 28.97
N PHE A 966 -3.62 -43.57 29.24
CA PHE A 966 -4.92 -43.21 28.68
C PHE A 966 -4.93 -43.23 27.15
N LEU A 967 -3.92 -42.63 26.50
CA LEU A 967 -3.83 -42.61 25.05
C LEU A 967 -3.64 -44.00 24.46
N SER A 968 -2.91 -44.88 25.14
CA SER A 968 -2.71 -46.26 24.70
C SER A 968 -3.98 -47.10 24.83
N GLU A 969 -4.75 -46.90 25.90
CA GLU A 969 -6.06 -47.53 26.07
C GLU A 969 -7.07 -47.03 25.03
N LEU A 970 -7.10 -45.72 24.78
CA LEU A 970 -7.94 -45.12 23.74
C LEU A 970 -7.58 -45.68 22.35
N ALA A 971 -6.30 -45.86 22.05
CA ALA A 971 -5.83 -46.41 20.76
C ALA A 971 -6.33 -47.84 20.50
N GLN A 972 -6.57 -48.62 21.57
CA GLN A 972 -7.06 -50.00 21.46
C GLN A 972 -8.58 -50.08 21.29
N ARG A 973 -9.31 -49.05 21.74
CA ARG A 973 -10.79 -49.05 21.78
C ARG A 973 -11.44 -48.26 20.64
N VAL A 974 -10.68 -47.41 19.95
CA VAL A 974 -11.21 -46.57 18.88
C VAL A 974 -10.76 -47.11 17.52
N GLU A 975 -11.73 -47.43 16.68
CA GLU A 975 -11.48 -47.91 15.31
C GLU A 975 -11.54 -46.77 14.27
N ARG A 976 -12.22 -45.67 14.57
CA ARG A 976 -12.33 -44.52 13.66
C ARG A 976 -11.18 -43.51 13.83
N PRO A 977 -10.80 -42.76 12.77
CA PRO A 977 -9.79 -41.71 12.87
C PRO A 977 -10.18 -40.66 13.92
N LEU A 978 -9.31 -40.42 14.91
CA LEU A 978 -9.50 -39.39 15.93
C LEU A 978 -8.21 -38.60 16.17
N SER A 979 -8.38 -37.30 16.33
CA SER A 979 -7.30 -36.37 16.62
C SER A 979 -7.22 -36.05 18.13
N VAL A 980 -6.02 -36.08 18.69
CA VAL A 980 -5.77 -35.75 20.10
C VAL A 980 -4.69 -34.68 20.23
N ALA A 981 -4.96 -33.64 21.01
CA ALA A 981 -3.98 -32.62 21.38
C ALA A 981 -3.60 -32.75 22.85
N VAL A 982 -2.33 -33.06 23.12
CA VAL A 982 -1.76 -33.03 24.47
C VAL A 982 -1.09 -31.68 24.70
N ILE A 983 -1.70 -30.87 25.56
CA ILE A 983 -1.32 -29.49 25.80
C ILE A 983 -0.68 -29.37 27.18
N THR A 984 0.47 -28.70 27.26
CA THR A 984 1.10 -28.37 28.55
C THR A 984 1.74 -26.99 28.52
N PRO A 985 1.70 -26.20 29.61
CA PRO A 985 2.38 -24.91 29.67
C PRO A 985 3.92 -25.01 29.65
N TYR A 986 4.48 -26.18 29.97
CA TYR A 986 5.90 -26.34 30.25
C TYR A 986 6.64 -27.11 29.15
N GLY A 987 7.69 -26.50 28.59
CA GLY A 987 8.52 -27.13 27.55
C GLY A 987 9.18 -28.43 28.00
N ALA A 988 9.64 -28.52 29.26
CA ALA A 988 10.18 -29.76 29.81
C ALA A 988 9.13 -30.87 29.89
N GLN A 989 7.89 -30.55 30.26
CA GLN A 989 6.79 -31.52 30.27
C GLN A 989 6.43 -32.00 28.86
N LYS A 990 6.43 -31.11 27.87
CA LYS A 990 6.24 -31.49 26.46
C LYS A 990 7.23 -32.56 26.05
N GLU A 991 8.52 -32.33 26.30
CA GLU A 991 9.57 -33.29 25.98
C GLU A 991 9.47 -34.58 26.80
N CYS A 992 9.02 -34.48 28.06
CA CYS A 992 8.75 -35.64 28.92
C CYS A 992 7.65 -36.54 28.33
N ILE A 993 6.53 -35.95 27.91
CA ILE A 993 5.41 -36.66 27.29
C ILE A 993 5.81 -37.26 25.94
N ARG A 994 6.50 -36.51 25.08
CA ARG A 994 7.01 -37.02 23.79
C ARG A 994 7.93 -38.23 23.98
N LYS A 995 8.82 -38.18 24.99
CA LYS A 995 9.67 -39.34 25.35
C LYS A 995 8.85 -40.52 25.86
N SER A 996 7.80 -40.27 26.66
CA SER A 996 6.91 -41.32 27.16
C SER A 996 6.15 -42.02 26.02
N LEU A 997 5.60 -41.26 25.07
CA LEU A 997 4.93 -41.79 23.88
C LEU A 997 5.88 -42.63 23.02
N LYS A 998 7.11 -42.15 22.76
CA LYS A 998 8.11 -42.92 22.01
C LYS A 998 8.45 -44.26 22.66
N LYS A 999 8.43 -44.35 24.00
CA LYS A 999 8.65 -45.61 24.73
C LYS A 999 7.45 -46.56 24.68
N ALA A 1000 6.26 -46.04 24.37
CA ALA A 1000 5.03 -46.81 24.26
C ALA A 1000 4.70 -47.13 22.79
N ASP A 1001 5.72 -47.23 21.92
CA ASP A 1001 5.64 -47.61 20.50
C ASP A 1001 4.74 -46.69 19.64
N TRP A 1002 4.72 -45.38 19.93
CA TRP A 1002 4.10 -44.38 19.05
C TRP A 1002 5.08 -43.95 17.96
N ILE A 1003 4.64 -43.98 16.69
CA ILE A 1003 5.47 -43.61 15.53
C ILE A 1003 4.96 -42.28 15.00
N ASP A 1004 5.78 -41.23 15.08
CA ASP A 1004 5.46 -39.86 14.65
C ASP A 1004 4.11 -39.33 15.19
N GLY A 1005 3.75 -39.74 16.41
CA GLY A 1005 2.49 -39.33 17.05
C GLY A 1005 1.27 -40.15 16.62
N CYS A 1006 1.44 -41.17 15.78
CA CYS A 1006 0.37 -42.05 15.34
C CYS A 1006 0.43 -43.41 16.04
N LYS A 1007 -0.76 -43.95 16.39
CA LYS A 1007 -0.93 -45.34 16.85
C LYS A 1007 -2.37 -45.79 16.60
N GLY A 1008 -2.54 -46.85 15.81
CA GLY A 1008 -3.87 -47.27 15.34
C GLY A 1008 -4.55 -46.13 14.57
N SER A 1009 -5.83 -45.87 14.87
CA SER A 1009 -6.61 -44.77 14.28
C SER A 1009 -6.43 -43.42 15.00
N LEU A 1010 -5.49 -43.29 15.94
CA LEU A 1010 -5.24 -42.04 16.65
C LEU A 1010 -4.05 -41.27 16.08
N THR A 1011 -4.24 -39.95 15.93
CA THR A 1011 -3.18 -38.99 15.67
C THR A 1011 -3.03 -38.04 16.86
N VAL A 1012 -1.87 -38.08 17.51
CA VAL A 1012 -1.56 -37.30 18.72
C VAL A 1012 -0.53 -36.23 18.40
N ALA A 1013 -0.91 -34.97 18.63
CA ALA A 1013 0.01 -33.84 18.66
C ALA A 1013 0.33 -33.48 20.12
N VAL A 1014 1.60 -33.22 20.44
CA VAL A 1014 2.04 -32.79 21.78
C VAL A 1014 2.81 -31.50 21.66
N ASP A 1015 2.30 -30.42 22.23
CA ASP A 1015 2.98 -29.12 22.24
C ASP A 1015 2.51 -28.16 23.36
N THR A 1016 3.09 -26.96 23.40
CA THR A 1016 2.67 -25.90 24.32
C THR A 1016 1.40 -25.20 23.85
N VAL A 1017 0.75 -24.48 24.78
CA VAL A 1017 -0.51 -23.75 24.51
C VAL A 1017 -0.36 -22.81 23.31
N ASP A 1018 0.73 -22.03 23.23
CA ASP A 1018 0.97 -21.05 22.17
C ASP A 1018 1.08 -21.68 20.78
N ALA A 1019 1.61 -22.91 20.69
CA ALA A 1019 1.79 -23.63 19.44
C ALA A 1019 0.48 -24.23 18.90
N PHE A 1020 -0.50 -24.51 19.76
CA PHE A 1020 -1.81 -25.02 19.36
C PHE A 1020 -2.81 -23.94 18.96
N GLN A 1021 -2.42 -22.66 18.91
CA GLN A 1021 -3.34 -21.62 18.50
C GLN A 1021 -3.77 -21.79 17.03
N GLY A 1022 -5.08 -21.65 16.79
CA GLY A 1022 -5.69 -21.87 15.48
C GLY A 1022 -5.96 -23.34 15.13
N SER A 1023 -5.44 -24.29 15.92
CA SER A 1023 -5.74 -25.72 15.77
C SER A 1023 -6.99 -26.15 16.55
N GLU A 1024 -7.44 -27.38 16.32
CA GLU A 1024 -8.53 -28.04 17.03
C GLU A 1024 -8.30 -29.56 17.01
N ALA A 1025 -8.78 -30.26 18.03
CA ALA A 1025 -8.68 -31.71 18.16
C ALA A 1025 -9.96 -32.30 18.74
N ASP A 1026 -10.26 -33.54 18.40
CA ASP A 1026 -11.42 -34.26 18.94
C ASP A 1026 -11.32 -34.40 20.46
N ILE A 1027 -10.12 -34.69 20.95
CA ILE A 1027 -9.81 -34.86 22.36
C ILE A 1027 -8.64 -33.94 22.76
N VAL A 1028 -8.75 -33.26 23.89
CA VAL A 1028 -7.65 -32.50 24.49
C VAL A 1028 -7.27 -33.07 25.84
N CYS A 1029 -5.98 -33.34 26.03
CA CYS A 1029 -5.39 -33.71 27.30
C CYS A 1029 -4.53 -32.54 27.82
N TYR A 1030 -4.92 -31.90 28.91
CA TYR A 1030 -4.19 -30.79 29.51
C TYR A 1030 -3.40 -31.23 30.75
N SER A 1031 -2.07 -31.12 30.70
CA SER A 1031 -1.16 -31.44 31.83
C SER A 1031 -0.81 -30.17 32.62
N THR A 1032 -1.20 -30.15 33.90
CA THR A 1032 -1.02 -28.99 34.80
C THR A 1032 0.37 -28.91 35.41
N VAL A 1033 1.06 -30.05 35.58
CA VAL A 1033 2.43 -30.24 36.11
C VAL A 1033 2.60 -29.88 37.59
N ARG A 1034 1.97 -28.81 38.05
CA ARG A 1034 2.29 -28.14 39.32
C ARG A 1034 1.72 -28.88 40.53
N THR A 1035 2.57 -29.07 41.52
CA THR A 1035 2.24 -29.68 42.82
C THR A 1035 2.66 -28.81 44.02
N GLU A 1036 3.43 -27.75 43.77
CA GLU A 1036 3.86 -26.76 44.77
C GLU A 1036 4.24 -25.42 44.11
N GLY A 1037 4.27 -24.33 44.89
CA GLY A 1037 4.73 -23.01 44.43
C GLY A 1037 3.65 -22.15 43.76
N ASN A 1038 4.09 -21.16 42.96
CA ASN A 1038 3.20 -20.20 42.29
C ASN A 1038 2.46 -20.84 41.09
N LEU A 1039 1.19 -20.49 40.89
CA LEU A 1039 0.34 -20.91 39.77
C LEU A 1039 0.10 -19.82 38.71
N ASN A 1040 0.56 -18.58 38.89
CA ASN A 1040 0.26 -17.45 37.99
C ASN A 1040 0.47 -17.79 36.51
N PHE A 1041 1.55 -18.51 36.16
CA PHE A 1041 1.82 -18.90 34.78
C PHE A 1041 0.77 -19.84 34.16
N ILE A 1042 0.20 -20.75 34.94
CA ILE A 1042 -0.84 -21.69 34.47
C ILE A 1042 -2.26 -21.16 34.69
N LEU A 1043 -2.42 -20.11 35.50
CA LEU A 1043 -3.67 -19.40 35.73
C LEU A 1043 -3.91 -18.25 34.75
N ASP A 1044 -2.97 -18.00 33.82
CA ASP A 1044 -3.16 -17.10 32.70
C ASP A 1044 -4.47 -17.45 31.97
N ARG A 1045 -5.43 -16.54 32.10
CA ARG A 1045 -6.81 -16.72 31.65
C ARG A 1045 -6.88 -16.89 30.13
N LYS A 1046 -6.07 -16.15 29.37
CA LYS A 1046 -6.01 -16.19 27.89
C LYS A 1046 -5.42 -17.52 27.41
N ARG A 1047 -4.37 -18.03 28.06
CA ARG A 1047 -3.76 -19.36 27.80
C ARG A 1047 -4.73 -20.51 28.14
N LEU A 1048 -5.38 -20.46 29.30
CA LEU A 1048 -6.36 -21.49 29.68
C LEU A 1048 -7.56 -21.51 28.74
N ASN A 1049 -8.06 -20.34 28.33
CA ASN A 1049 -9.12 -20.24 27.32
C ASN A 1049 -8.70 -20.94 26.01
N VAL A 1050 -7.49 -20.63 25.51
CA VAL A 1050 -6.96 -21.29 24.31
C VAL A 1050 -6.85 -22.79 24.49
N ALA A 1051 -6.33 -23.28 25.62
CA ALA A 1051 -6.16 -24.71 25.86
C ALA A 1051 -7.51 -25.46 25.92
N CYS A 1052 -8.50 -24.93 26.64
CA CYS A 1052 -9.81 -25.57 26.79
C CYS A 1052 -10.59 -25.57 25.47
N SER A 1053 -10.51 -24.48 24.70
CA SER A 1053 -11.28 -24.29 23.46
C SER A 1053 -10.74 -25.01 22.22
N ARG A 1054 -9.67 -25.82 22.36
CA ARG A 1054 -9.20 -26.73 21.29
C ARG A 1054 -10.01 -28.02 21.20
N ALA A 1055 -10.69 -28.41 22.27
CA ALA A 1055 -11.41 -29.68 22.34
C ALA A 1055 -12.75 -29.60 21.60
N LYS A 1056 -13.00 -30.55 20.70
CA LYS A 1056 -14.33 -30.69 20.07
C LYS A 1056 -15.25 -31.56 20.93
N LEU A 1057 -14.78 -32.74 21.34
CA LEU A 1057 -15.62 -33.78 21.94
C LEU A 1057 -15.31 -33.98 23.42
N HIS A 1058 -14.01 -34.14 23.76
CA HIS A 1058 -13.60 -34.45 25.14
C HIS A 1058 -12.44 -33.56 25.62
N LEU A 1059 -12.54 -33.09 26.87
CA LEU A 1059 -11.51 -32.30 27.55
C LEU A 1059 -11.10 -32.99 28.87
N LEU A 1060 -9.84 -33.41 28.97
CA LEU A 1060 -9.30 -34.11 30.12
C LEU A 1060 -8.19 -33.30 30.78
N PHE A 1061 -8.33 -33.01 32.07
CA PHE A 1061 -7.29 -32.38 32.88
C PHE A 1061 -6.51 -33.44 33.67
N PHE A 1062 -5.19 -33.34 33.67
CA PHE A 1062 -4.28 -34.18 34.45
C PHE A 1062 -3.55 -33.29 35.46
N GLY A 1063 -3.77 -33.52 36.75
CA GLY A 1063 -3.19 -32.65 37.77
C GLY A 1063 -3.55 -33.00 39.20
N HIS A 1064 -2.78 -32.45 40.15
CA HIS A 1064 -3.00 -32.66 41.57
C HIS A 1064 -4.16 -31.81 42.09
N ARG A 1065 -5.33 -32.44 42.27
CA ARG A 1065 -6.60 -31.77 42.55
C ARG A 1065 -6.57 -30.93 43.83
N ASP A 1066 -6.17 -31.53 44.95
CA ASP A 1066 -6.18 -30.84 46.25
C ASP A 1066 -5.29 -29.60 46.29
N PHE A 1067 -4.09 -29.68 45.70
CA PHE A 1067 -3.17 -28.56 45.62
C PHE A 1067 -3.75 -27.42 44.77
N LEU A 1068 -4.19 -27.72 43.55
CA LEU A 1068 -4.73 -26.72 42.62
C LEU A 1068 -6.04 -26.10 43.12
N GLY A 1069 -6.90 -26.87 43.80
CA GLY A 1069 -8.17 -26.37 44.35
C GLY A 1069 -8.02 -25.51 45.60
N ARG A 1070 -7.02 -25.76 46.45
CA ARG A 1070 -6.81 -25.03 47.71
C ARG A 1070 -5.80 -23.90 47.61
N TRP A 1071 -5.11 -23.76 46.47
CA TRP A 1071 -4.12 -22.71 46.27
C TRP A 1071 -4.77 -21.32 46.41
N ARG A 1072 -4.11 -20.44 47.18
CA ARG A 1072 -4.49 -19.05 47.39
C ARG A 1072 -3.34 -18.14 46.97
N SER A 1073 -3.66 -17.07 46.25
CA SER A 1073 -2.69 -16.05 45.89
C SER A 1073 -2.22 -15.29 47.14
N LYS A 1074 -0.94 -14.88 47.16
CA LYS A 1074 -0.38 -14.04 48.23
C LYS A 1074 -0.69 -12.54 48.06
N LYS A 1075 -1.19 -12.13 46.90
CA LYS A 1075 -1.35 -10.70 46.51
C LYS A 1075 -2.81 -10.25 46.29
N ASP A 1076 -3.81 -11.06 46.63
CA ASP A 1076 -5.26 -10.78 46.41
C ASP A 1076 -5.68 -10.38 44.96
N SER A 1077 -4.77 -10.42 43.98
CA SER A 1077 -5.00 -9.90 42.63
C SER A 1077 -5.48 -10.93 41.60
N GLU A 1078 -5.33 -12.24 41.86
CA GLU A 1078 -5.66 -13.29 40.89
C GLU A 1078 -6.59 -14.35 41.50
N ALA A 1079 -7.80 -14.48 40.93
CA ALA A 1079 -8.77 -15.48 41.33
C ALA A 1079 -8.37 -16.87 40.83
N ASN A 1080 -8.31 -17.84 41.73
CA ASN A 1080 -8.04 -19.23 41.36
C ASN A 1080 -9.20 -19.81 40.53
N LEU A 1081 -8.95 -20.10 39.24
CA LEU A 1081 -9.96 -20.62 38.31
C LEU A 1081 -10.15 -22.15 38.40
N PHE A 1082 -9.19 -22.89 38.99
CA PHE A 1082 -9.25 -24.35 39.06
C PHE A 1082 -10.47 -24.91 39.80
N PRO A 1083 -10.93 -24.34 40.93
CA PRO A 1083 -12.17 -24.77 41.57
C PRO A 1083 -13.39 -24.72 40.65
N ARG A 1084 -13.49 -23.68 39.80
CA ARG A 1084 -14.57 -23.55 38.82
C ARG A 1084 -14.38 -24.50 37.63
N LEU A 1085 -13.16 -24.71 37.15
CA LEU A 1085 -12.89 -25.76 36.15
C LEU A 1085 -13.31 -27.15 36.66
N MET A 1086 -12.98 -27.46 37.91
CA MET A 1086 -13.32 -28.72 38.56
C MET A 1086 -14.83 -28.91 38.77
N SER A 1087 -15.63 -27.84 38.87
CA SER A 1087 -17.09 -27.98 38.97
C SER A 1087 -17.76 -28.40 37.66
N HIS A 1088 -17.12 -28.15 36.52
CA HIS A 1088 -17.56 -28.64 35.21
C HIS A 1088 -17.03 -30.04 34.87
N ALA A 1089 -16.01 -30.51 35.59
CA ALA A 1089 -15.32 -31.77 35.29
C ALA A 1089 -15.81 -32.92 36.19
N PHE A 1090 -15.96 -34.11 35.60
CA PHE A 1090 -16.26 -35.32 36.36
C PHE A 1090 -15.01 -35.83 37.06
N ASN A 1091 -15.10 -36.02 38.38
CA ASN A 1091 -14.02 -36.49 39.24
C ASN A 1091 -14.09 -38.00 39.46
N LEU A 1092 -14.13 -38.75 38.36
CA LEU A 1092 -14.24 -40.21 38.32
C LEU A 1092 -13.15 -40.77 37.40
N ALA A 1093 -12.93 -42.08 37.46
CA ALA A 1093 -12.10 -42.77 36.49
C ALA A 1093 -12.68 -42.55 35.08
N VAL A 1094 -11.81 -42.40 34.08
CA VAL A 1094 -12.23 -42.20 32.70
C VAL A 1094 -12.90 -43.48 32.20
N THR A 1095 -14.18 -43.39 31.80
CA THR A 1095 -14.96 -44.51 31.28
C THR A 1095 -15.26 -44.30 29.79
N PHE A 1096 -15.14 -45.38 29.02
CA PHE A 1096 -15.43 -45.40 27.59
C PHE A 1096 -16.91 -45.69 27.35
N LYS A 1097 -17.47 -45.17 26.25
CA LYS A 1097 -18.81 -45.53 25.81
C LYS A 1097 -18.72 -46.95 25.23
N ASP A 1098 -19.52 -47.89 25.74
CA ASP A 1098 -19.48 -49.28 25.27
C ASP A 1098 -19.97 -49.37 23.81
N ALA A 1099 -19.29 -50.18 22.98
CA ALA A 1099 -19.56 -50.31 21.55
C ALA A 1099 -20.76 -51.23 21.22
N GLU A 1100 -21.51 -51.71 22.21
CA GLU A 1100 -22.59 -52.68 22.03
C GLU A 1100 -23.93 -52.13 22.54
N GLN A 1101 -24.69 -51.44 21.68
CA GLN A 1101 -26.16 -51.45 21.65
C GLN A 1101 -26.75 -50.62 20.48
N GLU A 1102 -26.26 -50.81 19.25
CA GLU A 1102 -27.04 -50.44 18.04
C GLU A 1102 -26.98 -51.59 17.03
N GLY A 1103 -27.53 -52.72 17.46
CA GLY A 1103 -27.92 -53.82 16.59
C GLY A 1103 -29.36 -54.19 16.89
N LEU A 1104 -30.24 -53.90 15.93
CA LEU A 1104 -31.57 -54.50 15.72
C LEU A 1104 -32.72 -54.05 16.65
N THR A 1105 -33.57 -53.19 16.11
CA THR A 1105 -34.98 -53.56 15.96
C THR A 1105 -35.55 -52.92 14.70
N GLU A 1106 -35.97 -53.77 13.77
CA GLU A 1106 -36.73 -53.47 12.56
C GLU A 1106 -38.06 -52.78 12.92
N CYS A 1107 -38.37 -51.67 12.23
CA CYS A 1107 -39.65 -51.32 11.58
C CYS A 1107 -39.47 -50.06 10.73
#